data_AF-A0A142WZA5-F1
#
_entry.id   AF-A0A142WZA5-F1
#
_cell.length_a   1.000
_cell.length_b   1.000
_cell.length_c   1.000
_cell.angle_alpha   90.00
_cell.angle_beta   90.00
_cell.angle_gamma   90.00
#
_symmetry.space_group_name_H-M   'P 1'
#
loop_
_entity.id
_entity.type
_entity.pdbx_description
1 polymer ?
#
loop_
_entity_poly.entity_id
_entity_poly.type
_entity_poly.pdbx_seq_one_letter_code
_entity_poly.pdbx_strand_id
1 'polypeptide(L)'
;MQQTRRVGTVETLGSDAEETAAARQEPRPPVGTKRIFAIALVCLASLAGTARADLAGVLTPLISAHEGEVAVAVKHLAKGDEFTHRPTETMPTASLIKLAILVEAYRQSEAKTLDLAKLLDLRKEDMVPGSGILTDHFPVGTKLSVEGAAHLMIAFSDNTATNLVLDQFGMKAVNETMAGLGLPETRVHSKVFRRDTSIDPDRSVRYGLGSTTARDMLTLLEKLHGGTLVSGPASEAMRKHLAACDDKLKFPRLLPKDVKVLHKTGSVANVRTDAGWIETPAGPIALVVLTANNKDTSWGDTNAGDLLCAKVARAAYDHFNPPWVAPKTPTDPLKVGSSGPLVEALQKSLNAKLGGSAPLSTDGEFGSATEGALRKFQTEAKLPVTGIADAATLAALGPLPSEPEPVPDPQTVNSETLPKAQPDSLDGMPFVTCRTWVIVDSKTGEVKGGHRHEEPVDIASTTKLMTAWLVLSWASEHPEVLDEQLTFTERADGTVGSTAAVRAGESASVREILYGLLLPSGNDASVALAEHFGHRFAAKEDADKDPLDLFVARMNSEAERLGMSRTHFMNPHGLTHKEHKSSARDMARLAEKALSLPMFRDYVGTRQRGCTLKGANGTTRNIVWKNTNELLGIEGYFGAKTGTTDAAGACLVSASRRGEKEQIVVVLGSAASAARYTDSRNLHRWGWSSGK
;
A
#
# COMPACT_ATOMS: atom_id res chain seq x y z
N MET A 1 -67.72 -28.04 7.34
CA MET A 1 -68.82 -27.68 6.41
C MET A 1 -68.32 -27.84 4.99
N GLN A 2 -68.67 -28.96 4.37
CA GLN A 2 -68.82 -29.02 2.91
C GLN A 2 -70.01 -28.12 2.53
N GLN A 3 -69.91 -27.44 1.40
CA GLN A 3 -70.74 -27.66 0.20
C GLN A 3 -70.36 -26.56 -0.82
N THR A 4 -69.75 -26.86 -1.97
CA THR A 4 -70.37 -27.42 -3.20
C THR A 4 -71.62 -26.62 -3.60
N ARG A 5 -71.89 -26.26 -4.85
CA ARG A 5 -71.51 -26.73 -6.20
C ARG A 5 -72.29 -25.80 -7.15
N ARG A 6 -71.83 -25.60 -8.38
CA ARG A 6 -72.46 -26.17 -9.61
C ARG A 6 -71.90 -25.46 -10.85
N VAL A 7 -71.22 -26.23 -11.72
CA VAL A 7 -71.72 -26.84 -12.99
C VAL A 7 -71.59 -25.80 -14.10
N GLY A 8 -70.66 -25.97 -15.05
CA GLY A 8 -70.75 -26.93 -16.17
C GLY A 8 -71.15 -26.10 -17.40
N THR A 9 -70.66 -26.28 -18.62
CA THR A 9 -70.18 -27.45 -19.35
C THR A 9 -69.71 -26.90 -20.73
N VAL A 10 -68.55 -27.32 -21.25
CA VAL A 10 -68.41 -28.24 -22.42
C VAL A 10 -68.20 -27.49 -23.74
N GLU A 11 -67.01 -27.66 -24.31
CA GLU A 11 -66.72 -28.20 -25.67
C GLU A 11 -65.20 -28.04 -25.94
N THR A 12 -64.41 -29.13 -25.90
CA THR A 12 -63.93 -29.96 -27.05
C THR A 12 -62.89 -29.21 -27.90
N LEU A 13 -61.77 -29.75 -28.41
CA LEU A 13 -61.03 -31.02 -28.50
C LEU A 13 -59.60 -30.53 -28.90
N GLY A 14 -58.44 -31.04 -28.45
CA GLY A 14 -58.05 -32.44 -28.35
C GLY A 14 -57.65 -32.98 -29.73
N SER A 15 -56.33 -33.05 -30.01
CA SER A 15 -55.62 -34.05 -30.87
C SER A 15 -56.16 -34.37 -32.29
N ASP A 16 -55.41 -34.62 -33.35
CA ASP A 16 -53.99 -34.84 -33.61
C ASP A 16 -53.81 -34.84 -35.15
N ALA A 17 -52.54 -34.75 -35.56
CA ALA A 17 -51.93 -35.36 -36.76
C ALA A 17 -52.12 -34.74 -38.16
N GLU A 18 -50.96 -34.29 -38.66
CA GLU A 18 -50.31 -34.71 -39.92
C GLU A 18 -50.90 -34.40 -41.31
N GLU A 19 -49.94 -34.23 -42.23
CA GLU A 19 -49.88 -34.80 -43.58
C GLU A 19 -50.13 -33.90 -44.81
N THR A 20 -49.08 -33.81 -45.65
CA THR A 20 -49.03 -33.84 -47.13
C THR A 20 -47.59 -33.45 -47.55
N ALA A 21 -46.89 -34.04 -48.53
CA ALA A 21 -47.27 -34.96 -49.59
C ALA A 21 -46.07 -35.81 -50.11
N ALA A 22 -46.47 -36.92 -50.74
CA ALA A 22 -45.80 -37.98 -51.51
C ALA A 22 -44.51 -37.70 -52.33
N ALA A 23 -43.63 -38.72 -52.44
CA ALA A 23 -43.59 -39.64 -53.60
C ALA A 23 -42.50 -40.77 -53.51
N ARG A 24 -42.99 -42.03 -53.70
CA ARG A 24 -42.39 -43.25 -54.32
C ARG A 24 -41.10 -43.94 -53.77
N GLN A 25 -41.32 -45.21 -53.36
CA GLN A 25 -40.57 -46.49 -53.60
C GLN A 25 -39.10 -46.42 -54.08
N GLU A 26 -38.11 -47.21 -53.63
CA GLU A 26 -38.02 -48.59 -53.08
C GLU A 26 -36.50 -48.82 -52.70
N PRO A 27 -36.00 -50.00 -52.29
CA PRO A 27 -36.30 -50.84 -51.12
C PRO A 27 -35.04 -51.12 -50.24
N ARG A 28 -35.23 -51.69 -49.02
CA ARG A 28 -34.17 -52.43 -48.27
C ARG A 28 -34.17 -53.91 -48.73
N PRO A 29 -33.07 -54.66 -48.51
CA PRO A 29 -33.15 -55.76 -47.52
C PRO A 29 -31.78 -56.08 -46.84
N PRO A 30 -31.55 -57.21 -46.13
CA PRO A 30 -32.13 -57.52 -44.83
C PRO A 30 -31.11 -58.05 -43.78
N VAL A 31 -31.54 -58.00 -42.51
CA VAL A 31 -31.43 -59.01 -41.42
C VAL A 31 -30.14 -59.86 -41.26
N GLY A 32 -29.55 -59.83 -40.05
CA GLY A 32 -28.93 -61.04 -39.50
C GLY A 32 -27.82 -60.87 -38.46
N THR A 33 -28.12 -61.30 -37.23
CA THR A 33 -27.25 -62.10 -36.32
C THR A 33 -26.03 -61.48 -35.59
N LYS A 34 -26.13 -61.60 -34.26
CA LYS A 34 -25.10 -61.97 -33.26
C LYS A 34 -23.78 -61.18 -33.22
N ARG A 35 -23.70 -60.34 -32.18
CA ARG A 35 -22.48 -59.77 -31.59
C ARG A 35 -21.62 -60.86 -30.93
N ILE A 36 -20.33 -60.89 -31.23
CA ILE A 36 -19.17 -60.73 -30.32
C ILE A 36 -17.91 -60.81 -31.20
N PHE A 37 -17.14 -59.73 -31.27
CA PHE A 37 -15.67 -59.75 -31.30
C PHE A 37 -15.15 -58.35 -30.93
N ALA A 38 -14.11 -58.35 -30.12
CA ALA A 38 -13.41 -57.17 -29.62
C ALA A 38 -12.36 -56.67 -30.63
N ILE A 39 -11.83 -55.48 -30.34
CA ILE A 39 -10.48 -54.94 -30.63
C ILE A 39 -10.43 -53.70 -31.55
N ALA A 40 -9.58 -52.77 -31.08
CA ALA A 40 -8.86 -51.68 -31.75
C ALA A 40 -9.45 -50.26 -31.69
N LEU A 41 -8.95 -49.53 -30.69
CA LEU A 41 -8.28 -48.23 -30.78
C LEU A 41 -8.45 -47.45 -32.11
N VAL A 42 -9.01 -46.23 -31.99
CA VAL A 42 -8.55 -45.07 -32.75
C VAL A 42 -8.33 -43.94 -31.77
N CYS A 43 -7.07 -43.50 -31.68
CA CYS A 43 -6.67 -42.27 -31.03
C CYS A 43 -7.31 -41.07 -31.75
N LEU A 44 -8.01 -40.22 -31.00
CA LEU A 44 -8.23 -38.83 -31.39
C LEU A 44 -7.62 -37.94 -30.32
N ALA A 45 -6.57 -37.23 -30.72
CA ALA A 45 -5.90 -36.22 -29.94
C ALA A 45 -6.87 -35.07 -29.66
N SER A 46 -7.13 -34.81 -28.37
CA SER A 46 -7.79 -33.60 -27.91
C SER A 46 -6.76 -32.47 -27.77
N LEU A 47 -6.56 -31.72 -28.85
CA LEU A 47 -6.05 -30.35 -28.78
C LEU A 47 -7.18 -29.46 -28.26
N ALA A 48 -7.40 -29.45 -26.95
CA ALA A 48 -8.17 -28.43 -26.28
C ALA A 48 -7.19 -27.41 -25.69
N GLY A 49 -6.87 -26.37 -26.46
CA GLY A 49 -6.35 -25.14 -25.89
C GLY A 49 -7.39 -24.60 -24.92
N THR A 50 -7.03 -24.43 -23.64
CA THR A 50 -7.90 -23.79 -22.67
C THR A 50 -8.08 -22.33 -23.08
N ALA A 51 -9.27 -22.00 -23.61
CA ALA A 51 -9.65 -20.62 -23.89
C ALA A 51 -9.57 -19.84 -22.57
N ARG A 52 -8.80 -18.74 -22.58
CA ARG A 52 -8.71 -17.80 -21.47
C ARG A 52 -10.11 -17.30 -21.13
N ALA A 53 -10.50 -17.27 -19.86
CA ALA A 53 -11.77 -16.68 -19.45
C ALA A 53 -11.84 -15.25 -19.98
N ASP A 54 -12.93 -14.92 -20.68
CA ASP A 54 -13.18 -13.57 -21.14
C ASP A 54 -13.29 -12.61 -19.94
N LEU A 55 -13.04 -11.33 -20.15
CA LEU A 55 -13.04 -10.33 -19.08
C LEU A 55 -14.40 -10.29 -18.36
N ALA A 56 -15.48 -10.54 -19.10
CA ALA A 56 -16.83 -10.63 -18.56
C ALA A 56 -17.01 -11.78 -17.58
N GLY A 57 -16.48 -12.97 -17.87
CA GLY A 57 -16.57 -14.16 -17.02
C GLY A 57 -15.86 -13.99 -15.67
N VAL A 58 -14.83 -13.14 -15.59
CA VAL A 58 -14.13 -12.83 -14.34
C VAL A 58 -14.77 -11.67 -13.58
N LEU A 59 -15.20 -10.61 -14.27
CA LEU A 59 -15.74 -9.42 -13.61
C LEU A 59 -17.19 -9.59 -13.16
N THR A 60 -18.02 -10.31 -13.91
CA THR A 60 -19.46 -10.47 -13.58
C THR A 60 -19.69 -11.13 -12.22
N PRO A 61 -18.98 -12.21 -11.83
CA PRO A 61 -19.13 -12.80 -10.49
C PRO A 61 -18.70 -11.85 -9.37
N LEU A 62 -17.64 -11.06 -9.56
CA LEU A 62 -17.18 -10.08 -8.58
C LEU A 62 -18.21 -8.99 -8.35
N ILE A 63 -18.80 -8.49 -9.44
CA ILE A 63 -19.87 -7.47 -9.41
C ILE A 63 -21.11 -8.03 -8.72
N SER A 64 -21.57 -9.22 -9.11
CA SER A 64 -22.77 -9.85 -8.55
C SER A 64 -22.63 -10.25 -7.07
N ALA A 65 -21.41 -10.49 -6.60
CA ALA A 65 -21.15 -10.82 -5.19
C ALA A 65 -21.17 -9.59 -4.26
N HIS A 66 -21.10 -8.38 -4.81
CA HIS A 66 -21.10 -7.15 -4.01
C HIS A 66 -22.52 -6.80 -3.56
N GLU A 67 -22.71 -6.64 -2.25
CA GLU A 67 -24.00 -6.23 -1.67
C GLU A 67 -24.18 -4.70 -1.76
N GLY A 68 -24.56 -4.24 -2.95
CA GLY A 68 -24.84 -2.83 -3.27
C GLY A 68 -25.07 -2.63 -4.77
N GLU A 69 -25.29 -1.39 -5.18
CA GLU A 69 -25.30 -1.01 -6.60
C GLU A 69 -23.86 -0.87 -7.10
N VAL A 70 -23.60 -1.34 -8.32
CA VAL A 70 -22.27 -1.34 -8.92
C VAL A 70 -22.38 -0.93 -10.38
N ALA A 71 -21.55 0.03 -10.81
CA ALA A 71 -21.30 0.32 -12.22
C ALA A 71 -19.79 0.21 -12.49
N VAL A 72 -19.42 -0.47 -13.56
CA VAL A 72 -18.01 -0.74 -13.91
C VAL A 72 -17.76 -0.46 -15.37
N ALA A 73 -16.61 0.12 -15.67
CA ALA A 73 -16.07 0.19 -17.03
C ALA A 73 -14.57 -0.15 -16.99
N VAL A 74 -14.13 -1.03 -17.88
CA VAL A 74 -12.73 -1.42 -18.06
C VAL A 74 -12.41 -1.36 -19.54
N LYS A 75 -11.29 -0.71 -19.90
CA LYS A 75 -10.88 -0.59 -21.30
C LYS A 75 -9.37 -0.66 -21.47
N HIS A 76 -8.90 -1.51 -22.37
CA HIS A 76 -7.52 -1.46 -22.82
C HIS A 76 -7.34 -0.31 -23.82
N LEU A 77 -6.71 0.78 -23.40
CA LEU A 77 -6.70 2.03 -24.16
C LEU A 77 -6.01 1.93 -25.52
N ALA A 78 -5.03 1.03 -25.66
CA ALA A 78 -4.35 0.81 -26.94
C ALA A 78 -5.07 -0.16 -27.89
N LYS A 79 -5.88 -1.10 -27.37
CA LYS A 79 -6.50 -2.18 -28.16
C LYS A 79 -7.98 -1.93 -28.43
N GLY A 80 -8.62 -1.11 -27.60
CA GLY A 80 -10.05 -0.84 -27.66
C GLY A 80 -10.92 -1.89 -26.96
N ASP A 81 -10.35 -3.03 -26.54
CA ASP A 81 -11.06 -4.07 -25.80
C ASP A 81 -11.71 -3.50 -24.55
N GLU A 82 -13.02 -3.70 -24.40
CA GLU A 82 -13.83 -3.03 -23.40
C GLU A 82 -14.82 -3.99 -22.72
N PHE A 83 -14.97 -3.84 -21.41
CA PHE A 83 -16.05 -4.42 -20.62
C PHE A 83 -16.79 -3.30 -19.89
N THR A 84 -18.12 -3.36 -19.89
CA THR A 84 -18.93 -2.45 -19.06
C THR A 84 -20.09 -3.16 -18.39
N HIS A 85 -20.46 -2.66 -17.21
CA HIS A 85 -21.64 -3.05 -16.45
C HIS A 85 -22.34 -1.79 -15.97
N ARG A 86 -23.63 -1.64 -16.35
CA ARG A 86 -24.44 -0.43 -16.08
C ARG A 86 -23.73 0.87 -16.46
N PRO A 87 -23.16 0.98 -17.68
CA PRO A 87 -22.26 2.09 -18.04
C PRO A 87 -22.92 3.46 -17.98
N THR A 88 -24.23 3.56 -18.19
CA THR A 88 -24.99 4.82 -18.25
C THR A 88 -25.82 5.08 -16.99
N GLU A 89 -25.69 4.25 -15.95
CA GLU A 89 -26.40 4.46 -14.69
C GLU A 89 -25.71 5.59 -13.90
N THR A 90 -26.48 6.60 -13.50
CA THR A 90 -25.96 7.72 -12.71
C THR A 90 -25.71 7.28 -11.28
N MET A 91 -24.46 7.34 -10.86
CA MET A 91 -23.98 6.90 -9.56
C MET A 91 -23.41 8.08 -8.74
N PRO A 92 -23.48 8.03 -7.40
CA PRO A 92 -22.75 8.96 -6.55
C PRO A 92 -21.24 8.79 -6.71
N THR A 93 -20.53 9.90 -6.70
CA THR A 93 -19.06 9.91 -6.89
C THR A 93 -18.29 9.91 -5.59
N ALA A 94 -18.89 10.39 -4.49
CA ALA A 94 -18.15 10.87 -3.34
C ALA A 94 -17.02 11.82 -3.79
N SER A 95 -15.78 11.65 -3.31
CA SER A 95 -14.64 12.50 -3.70
C SER A 95 -14.11 12.26 -5.12
N LEU A 96 -14.61 11.28 -5.88
CA LEU A 96 -14.18 11.07 -7.26
C LEU A 96 -14.50 12.30 -8.15
N ILE A 97 -15.53 13.08 -7.83
CA ILE A 97 -15.90 14.29 -8.57
C ILE A 97 -14.78 15.34 -8.63
N LYS A 98 -13.81 15.27 -7.72
CA LYS A 98 -12.64 16.15 -7.70
C LYS A 98 -11.81 16.08 -8.99
N LEU A 99 -11.94 14.98 -9.75
CA LEU A 99 -11.36 14.90 -11.10
C LEU A 99 -11.99 15.91 -12.07
N ALA A 100 -13.32 16.09 -12.06
CA ALA A 100 -13.98 17.10 -12.89
C ALA A 100 -13.57 18.54 -12.49
N ILE A 101 -13.39 18.77 -11.18
CA ILE A 101 -12.91 20.06 -10.64
C ILE A 101 -11.50 20.36 -11.14
N LEU A 102 -10.61 19.35 -11.17
CA LEU A 102 -9.26 19.47 -11.71
C LEU A 102 -9.28 19.83 -13.20
N VAL A 103 -10.15 19.18 -13.99
CA VAL A 103 -10.29 19.46 -15.43
C VAL A 103 -10.67 20.92 -15.66
N GLU A 104 -11.63 21.45 -14.90
CA GLU A 104 -12.02 22.85 -15.04
C GLU A 104 -10.91 23.83 -14.66
N ALA A 105 -10.16 23.56 -13.59
CA ALA A 105 -9.03 24.39 -13.20
C ALA A 105 -7.99 24.50 -14.33
N TYR A 106 -7.64 23.38 -14.96
CA TYR A 106 -6.69 23.37 -16.08
C TYR A 106 -7.26 23.96 -17.36
N ARG A 107 -8.55 23.79 -17.64
CA ARG A 107 -9.23 24.44 -18.77
C ARG A 107 -9.19 25.96 -18.64
N GLN A 108 -9.48 26.49 -17.45
CA GLN A 108 -9.40 27.93 -17.18
C GLN A 108 -7.97 28.46 -17.20
N SER A 109 -7.00 27.67 -16.72
CA SER A 109 -5.59 27.99 -16.83
C SER A 109 -5.14 28.14 -18.28
N GLU A 110 -5.51 27.20 -19.13
CA GLU A 110 -5.21 27.26 -20.56
C GLU A 110 -5.91 28.45 -21.25
N ALA A 111 -7.16 28.74 -20.86
CA ALA A 111 -7.88 29.92 -21.31
C ALA A 111 -7.33 31.24 -20.73
N LYS A 112 -6.33 31.18 -19.83
CA LYS A 112 -5.73 32.31 -19.11
C LYS A 112 -6.73 33.09 -18.26
N THR A 113 -7.83 32.46 -17.85
CA THR A 113 -8.83 33.04 -16.94
C THR A 113 -8.57 32.67 -15.48
N LEU A 114 -7.68 31.70 -15.23
CA LEU A 114 -7.21 31.30 -13.92
C LEU A 114 -5.68 31.21 -13.91
N ASP A 115 -5.03 31.92 -12.99
CA ASP A 115 -3.60 31.71 -12.75
C ASP A 115 -3.42 30.59 -11.70
N LEU A 116 -2.85 29.46 -12.12
CA LEU A 116 -2.57 28.33 -11.23
C LEU A 116 -1.51 28.65 -10.16
N ALA A 117 -0.63 29.63 -10.42
CA ALA A 117 0.38 30.07 -9.46
C ALA A 117 -0.17 31.07 -8.42
N LYS A 118 -1.39 31.59 -8.62
CA LYS A 118 -2.06 32.50 -7.68
C LYS A 118 -2.09 31.88 -6.29
N LEU A 119 -1.62 32.64 -5.30
CA LEU A 119 -1.67 32.23 -3.90
C LEU A 119 -3.07 32.45 -3.31
N LEU A 120 -3.55 31.44 -2.61
CA LEU A 120 -4.78 31.42 -1.83
C LEU A 120 -4.42 31.51 -0.34
N ASP A 121 -5.13 32.33 0.41
CA ASP A 121 -5.02 32.38 1.86
C ASP A 121 -6.00 31.38 2.49
N LEU A 122 -5.49 30.43 3.29
CA LEU A 122 -6.31 29.49 4.03
C LEU A 122 -6.92 30.20 5.24
N ARG A 123 -8.23 30.46 5.22
CA ARG A 123 -8.93 31.10 6.34
C ARG A 123 -9.63 30.07 7.21
N LYS A 124 -10.00 30.46 8.42
CA LYS A 124 -10.67 29.57 9.37
C LYS A 124 -12.01 29.06 8.84
N GLU A 125 -12.72 29.89 8.10
CA GLU A 125 -14.01 29.57 7.48
C GLU A 125 -13.90 28.58 6.30
N ASP A 126 -12.73 28.47 5.67
CA ASP A 126 -12.49 27.56 4.56
C ASP A 126 -12.29 26.11 5.04
N MET A 127 -11.80 25.95 6.27
CA MET A 127 -11.47 24.66 6.87
C MET A 127 -12.72 23.80 7.12
N VAL A 128 -12.75 22.62 6.50
CA VAL A 128 -13.80 21.62 6.67
C VAL A 128 -13.23 20.26 7.10
N PRO A 129 -13.98 19.44 7.85
CA PRO A 129 -13.48 18.16 8.36
C PRO A 129 -13.37 17.07 7.26
N GLY A 130 -13.00 15.86 7.67
CA GLY A 130 -12.92 14.67 6.80
C GLY A 130 -11.55 14.51 6.13
N SER A 131 -11.50 13.85 4.97
CA SER A 131 -10.24 13.60 4.26
C SER A 131 -9.51 14.90 3.88
N GLY A 132 -8.19 14.91 4.10
CA GLY A 132 -7.32 16.02 3.78
C GLY A 132 -6.25 16.23 4.83
N ILE A 133 -5.37 17.17 4.56
CA ILE A 133 -4.32 17.59 5.47
C ILE A 133 -4.43 19.08 5.84
N LEU A 134 -5.11 19.91 5.04
CA LEU A 134 -5.20 21.36 5.25
C LEU A 134 -5.85 21.74 6.58
N THR A 135 -6.96 21.08 6.95
CA THR A 135 -7.69 21.43 8.17
C THR A 135 -6.91 21.08 9.43
N ASP A 136 -6.30 19.90 9.46
CA ASP A 136 -5.73 19.34 10.69
C ASP A 136 -4.24 19.67 10.86
N HIS A 137 -3.54 20.01 9.77
CA HIS A 137 -2.09 20.19 9.78
C HIS A 137 -1.61 21.60 9.44
N PHE A 138 -2.47 22.49 8.92
CA PHE A 138 -2.05 23.82 8.49
C PHE A 138 -2.69 24.90 9.37
N PRO A 139 -1.92 25.90 9.82
CA PRO A 139 -2.49 27.04 10.53
C PRO A 139 -3.29 27.93 9.56
N VAL A 140 -4.31 28.60 10.12
CA VAL A 140 -4.99 29.72 9.45
C VAL A 140 -3.94 30.76 9.02
N GLY A 141 -4.10 31.31 7.83
CA GLY A 141 -3.16 32.22 7.18
C GLY A 141 -2.11 31.52 6.30
N THR A 142 -2.10 30.19 6.23
CA THR A 142 -1.21 29.48 5.29
C THR A 142 -1.55 29.87 3.86
N LYS A 143 -0.52 30.20 3.07
CA LYS A 143 -0.67 30.47 1.64
C LYS A 143 -0.35 29.21 0.84
N LEU A 144 -1.12 28.93 -0.20
CA LEU A 144 -0.85 27.87 -1.17
C LEU A 144 -1.31 28.28 -2.56
N SER A 145 -0.59 27.89 -3.62
CA SER A 145 -1.05 28.16 -4.98
C SER A 145 -2.33 27.39 -5.30
N VAL A 146 -3.09 27.86 -6.29
CA VAL A 146 -4.25 27.11 -6.82
C VAL A 146 -3.83 25.72 -7.29
N GLU A 147 -2.66 25.60 -7.94
CA GLU A 147 -2.08 24.31 -8.32
C GLU A 147 -1.76 23.42 -7.11
N GLY A 148 -1.20 24.01 -6.04
CA GLY A 148 -0.91 23.31 -4.79
C GLY A 148 -2.20 22.79 -4.13
N ALA A 149 -3.25 23.61 -4.10
CA ALA A 149 -4.57 23.19 -3.61
C ALA A 149 -5.16 22.07 -4.48
N ALA A 150 -5.05 22.17 -5.81
CA ALA A 150 -5.48 21.13 -6.74
C ALA A 150 -4.69 19.81 -6.54
N HIS A 151 -3.39 19.91 -6.21
CA HIS A 151 -2.58 18.75 -5.87
C HIS A 151 -3.07 18.06 -4.59
N LEU A 152 -3.29 18.80 -3.51
CA LEU A 152 -3.81 18.24 -2.25
C LEU A 152 -5.22 17.65 -2.41
N MET A 153 -6.06 18.30 -3.23
CA MET A 153 -7.40 17.84 -3.59
C MET A 153 -7.37 16.45 -4.24
N ILE A 154 -6.35 16.12 -5.04
CA ILE A 154 -6.22 14.83 -5.71
C ILE A 154 -5.43 13.82 -4.87
N ALA A 155 -4.26 14.21 -4.37
CA ALA A 155 -3.31 13.34 -3.67
C ALA A 155 -3.88 12.78 -2.36
N PHE A 156 -4.42 13.67 -1.52
CA PHE A 156 -4.95 13.33 -0.19
C PHE A 156 -6.48 13.40 -0.12
N SER A 157 -7.13 13.63 -1.27
CA SER A 157 -8.57 13.87 -1.31
C SER A 157 -9.01 15.00 -0.38
N ASP A 158 -8.22 16.09 -0.31
CA ASP A 158 -8.42 17.14 0.69
C ASP A 158 -9.72 17.94 0.47
N ASN A 159 -10.58 17.99 1.47
CA ASN A 159 -11.90 18.64 1.39
C ASN A 159 -11.82 20.16 1.42
N THR A 160 -10.92 20.71 2.22
CA THR A 160 -10.67 22.16 2.28
C THR A 160 -10.07 22.65 0.98
N ALA A 161 -9.10 21.92 0.43
CA ALA A 161 -8.48 22.24 -0.85
C ALA A 161 -9.51 22.18 -1.99
N THR A 162 -10.42 21.20 -1.93
CA THR A 162 -11.51 21.09 -2.91
C THR A 162 -12.37 22.35 -2.94
N ASN A 163 -12.75 22.86 -1.78
CA ASN A 163 -13.55 24.08 -1.67
C ASN A 163 -12.77 25.31 -2.13
N LEU A 164 -11.49 25.43 -1.74
CA LEU A 164 -10.62 26.54 -2.17
C LEU A 164 -10.44 26.61 -3.70
N VAL A 165 -10.27 25.45 -4.34
CA VAL A 165 -10.17 25.34 -5.81
C VAL A 165 -11.51 25.67 -6.46
N LEU A 166 -12.62 25.10 -5.97
CA LEU A 166 -13.96 25.44 -6.46
C LEU A 166 -14.26 26.93 -6.35
N ASP A 167 -13.77 27.62 -5.33
CA ASP A 167 -14.04 29.05 -5.13
C ASP A 167 -13.39 29.95 -6.17
N GLN A 168 -12.46 29.41 -6.98
CA GLN A 168 -11.85 30.18 -8.06
C GLN A 168 -12.75 30.31 -9.29
N PHE A 169 -13.70 29.39 -9.51
CA PHE A 169 -14.51 29.34 -10.73
C PHE A 169 -15.97 28.91 -10.55
N GLY A 170 -16.33 28.35 -9.40
CA GLY A 170 -17.68 27.90 -9.06
C GLY A 170 -18.09 26.57 -9.69
N MET A 171 -19.06 25.90 -9.05
CA MET A 171 -19.54 24.57 -9.49
C MET A 171 -20.26 24.60 -10.84
N LYS A 172 -20.88 25.71 -11.21
CA LYS A 172 -21.58 25.85 -12.50
C LYS A 172 -20.61 25.70 -13.66
N ALA A 173 -19.43 26.31 -13.58
CA ALA A 173 -18.39 26.21 -14.59
C ALA A 173 -17.90 24.77 -14.77
N VAL A 174 -17.73 24.02 -13.66
CA VAL A 174 -17.38 22.58 -13.74
C VAL A 174 -18.44 21.80 -14.51
N ASN A 175 -19.71 21.99 -14.17
CA ASN A 175 -20.81 21.27 -14.81
C ASN A 175 -20.98 21.64 -16.29
N GLU A 176 -20.80 22.92 -16.63
CA GLU A 176 -20.83 23.40 -18.02
C GLU A 176 -19.68 22.79 -18.83
N THR A 177 -18.48 22.71 -18.27
CA THR A 177 -17.33 22.05 -18.92
C THR A 177 -17.56 20.57 -19.12
N MET A 178 -18.08 19.85 -18.11
CA MET A 178 -18.40 18.43 -18.27
C MET A 178 -19.47 18.21 -19.35
N ALA A 179 -20.55 19.01 -19.33
CA ALA A 179 -21.58 18.95 -20.37
C ALA A 179 -21.03 19.27 -21.77
N GLY A 180 -20.17 20.29 -21.90
CA GLY A 180 -19.51 20.65 -23.17
C GLY A 180 -18.56 19.59 -23.70
N LEU A 181 -18.01 18.74 -22.82
CA LEU A 181 -17.21 17.56 -23.19
C LEU A 181 -18.06 16.33 -23.54
N GLY A 182 -19.39 16.44 -23.50
CA GLY A 182 -20.32 15.34 -23.72
C GLY A 182 -20.49 14.42 -22.51
N LEU A 183 -20.23 14.92 -21.29
CA LEU A 183 -20.27 14.18 -20.02
C LEU A 183 -21.37 14.74 -19.08
N PRO A 184 -22.64 14.74 -19.51
CA PRO A 184 -23.71 15.50 -18.83
C PRO A 184 -24.06 14.96 -17.43
N GLU A 185 -23.68 13.72 -17.12
CA GLU A 185 -23.99 13.11 -15.83
C GLU A 185 -22.89 13.32 -14.78
N THR A 186 -21.70 13.73 -15.23
CA THR A 186 -20.58 14.16 -14.36
C THR A 186 -20.84 15.56 -13.84
N ARG A 187 -21.37 15.65 -12.61
CA ARG A 187 -21.81 16.93 -12.04
C ARG A 187 -21.40 17.09 -10.58
N VAL A 188 -20.90 18.27 -10.23
CA VAL A 188 -20.72 18.74 -8.86
C VAL A 188 -22.04 19.36 -8.40
N HIS A 189 -22.51 18.97 -7.21
CA HIS A 189 -23.79 19.44 -6.67
C HIS A 189 -23.63 20.46 -5.55
N SER A 190 -22.63 20.33 -4.69
CA SER A 190 -22.38 21.21 -3.54
C SER A 190 -20.89 21.28 -3.19
N LYS A 191 -20.50 22.26 -2.40
CA LYS A 191 -19.19 22.28 -1.75
C LYS A 191 -19.11 21.20 -0.66
N VAL A 192 -17.91 20.68 -0.41
CA VAL A 192 -17.70 19.60 0.56
C VAL A 192 -18.03 20.08 1.97
N PHE A 193 -18.81 19.30 2.73
CA PHE A 193 -19.35 19.66 4.05
C PHE A 193 -20.22 20.93 4.10
N ARG A 194 -20.64 21.44 2.94
CA ARG A 194 -21.40 22.69 2.81
C ARG A 194 -22.61 22.47 1.89
N ARG A 195 -23.50 21.54 2.27
CA ARG A 195 -24.62 21.10 1.44
C ARG A 195 -25.64 22.22 1.16
N ASP A 196 -25.69 23.22 2.03
CA ASP A 196 -26.41 24.48 1.87
C ASP A 196 -26.00 25.26 0.60
N THR A 197 -24.80 25.02 0.08
CA THR A 197 -24.31 25.63 -1.18
C THR A 197 -24.82 24.94 -2.44
N SER A 198 -25.73 23.96 -2.33
CA SER A 198 -26.07 23.12 -3.47
C SER A 198 -26.71 23.90 -4.62
N ILE A 199 -26.19 23.68 -5.83
CA ILE A 199 -26.76 24.22 -7.09
C ILE A 199 -27.74 23.26 -7.77
N ASP A 200 -27.94 22.06 -7.19
CA ASP A 200 -28.92 21.07 -7.62
C ASP A 200 -29.37 20.25 -6.40
N PRO A 201 -30.33 20.78 -5.59
CA PRO A 201 -30.72 20.16 -4.33
C PRO A 201 -31.24 18.74 -4.48
N ASP A 202 -32.03 18.47 -5.53
CA ASP A 202 -32.61 17.15 -5.79
C ASP A 202 -31.53 16.11 -6.09
N ARG A 203 -30.55 16.45 -6.95
CA ARG A 203 -29.41 15.56 -7.18
C ARG A 203 -28.50 15.47 -5.97
N SER A 204 -28.32 16.54 -5.20
CA SER A 204 -27.50 16.48 -3.99
C SER A 204 -28.11 15.58 -2.92
N VAL A 205 -29.45 15.51 -2.85
CA VAL A 205 -30.16 14.53 -2.02
C VAL A 205 -29.91 13.10 -2.49
N ARG A 206 -29.97 12.86 -3.80
CA ARG A 206 -29.86 11.52 -4.35
C ARG A 206 -28.43 10.98 -4.37
N TYR A 207 -27.46 11.83 -4.69
CA TYR A 207 -26.08 11.42 -5.03
C TYR A 207 -25.01 12.08 -4.16
N GLY A 208 -25.40 12.97 -3.24
CA GLY A 208 -24.45 13.66 -2.36
C GLY A 208 -23.65 14.74 -3.09
N LEU A 209 -22.32 14.70 -2.94
CA LEU A 209 -21.39 15.74 -3.40
C LEU A 209 -21.41 15.94 -4.93
N GLY A 210 -21.53 14.83 -5.67
CA GLY A 210 -21.54 14.84 -7.12
C GLY A 210 -21.96 13.50 -7.68
N SER A 211 -22.33 13.47 -8.96
CA SER A 211 -22.70 12.27 -9.70
C SER A 211 -21.82 12.07 -10.92
N THR A 212 -21.80 10.85 -11.46
CA THR A 212 -21.21 10.49 -12.75
C THR A 212 -21.85 9.20 -13.26
N THR A 213 -21.61 8.84 -14.52
CA THR A 213 -21.76 7.45 -14.99
C THR A 213 -20.38 6.81 -15.18
N ALA A 214 -20.31 5.49 -15.29
CA ALA A 214 -19.06 4.81 -15.63
C ALA A 214 -18.62 5.13 -17.07
N ARG A 215 -19.57 5.38 -17.99
CA ARG A 215 -19.32 5.81 -19.37
C ARG A 215 -18.71 7.20 -19.44
N ASP A 216 -19.28 8.17 -18.71
CA ASP A 216 -18.76 9.55 -18.68
C ASP A 216 -17.33 9.56 -18.15
N MET A 217 -17.10 8.88 -17.03
CA MET A 217 -15.79 8.84 -16.40
C MET A 217 -14.76 8.11 -17.26
N LEU A 218 -15.14 7.00 -17.92
CA LEU A 218 -14.26 6.32 -18.87
C LEU A 218 -13.89 7.24 -20.04
N THR A 219 -14.86 7.96 -20.61
CA THR A 219 -14.64 8.91 -21.70
C THR A 219 -13.70 10.04 -21.29
N LEU A 220 -13.86 10.56 -20.06
CA LEU A 220 -12.95 11.55 -19.48
C LEU A 220 -11.52 11.00 -19.39
N LEU A 221 -11.34 9.77 -18.89
CA LEU A 221 -10.04 9.12 -18.78
C LEU A 221 -9.40 8.85 -20.16
N GLU A 222 -10.18 8.47 -21.16
CA GLU A 222 -9.69 8.29 -22.54
C GLU A 222 -9.15 9.60 -23.12
N LYS A 223 -9.89 10.70 -22.97
CA LYS A 223 -9.44 12.03 -23.39
C LYS A 223 -8.22 12.51 -22.60
N LEU A 224 -8.18 12.26 -21.30
CA LEU A 224 -7.05 12.62 -20.44
C LEU A 224 -5.80 11.86 -20.88
N HIS A 225 -5.91 10.54 -21.02
CA HIS A 225 -4.83 9.68 -21.48
C HIS A 225 -4.37 10.06 -22.91
N GLY A 226 -5.31 10.32 -23.81
CA GLY A 226 -5.04 10.74 -25.18
C GLY A 226 -4.42 12.14 -25.31
N GLY A 227 -4.37 12.93 -24.23
CA GLY A 227 -3.84 14.30 -24.28
C GLY A 227 -4.79 15.31 -24.94
N THR A 228 -6.08 14.99 -25.05
CA THR A 228 -7.09 15.77 -25.79
C THR A 228 -8.21 16.32 -24.90
N LEU A 229 -8.13 16.14 -23.58
CA LEU A 229 -9.17 16.60 -22.65
C LEU A 229 -9.24 18.12 -22.53
N VAL A 230 -8.08 18.77 -22.43
CA VAL A 230 -7.91 20.23 -22.41
C VAL A 230 -6.85 20.56 -23.47
N SER A 231 -5.61 20.15 -23.20
CA SER A 231 -4.52 20.07 -24.18
C SER A 231 -3.47 19.06 -23.75
N GLY A 232 -2.47 18.79 -24.60
CA GLY A 232 -1.36 17.89 -24.28
C GLY A 232 -0.66 18.24 -22.97
N PRO A 233 -0.14 19.48 -22.80
CA PRO A 233 0.52 19.91 -21.56
C PRO A 233 -0.39 19.87 -20.33
N ALA A 234 -1.65 20.34 -20.46
CA ALA A 234 -2.61 20.30 -19.36
C ALA A 234 -2.92 18.86 -18.92
N SER A 235 -3.10 17.95 -19.88
CA SER A 235 -3.29 16.52 -19.60
C SER A 235 -2.08 15.86 -18.96
N GLU A 236 -0.86 16.27 -19.30
CA GLU A 236 0.36 15.79 -18.64
C GLU A 236 0.44 16.28 -17.18
N ALA A 237 0.08 17.55 -16.94
CA ALA A 237 0.03 18.11 -15.58
C ALA A 237 -1.04 17.42 -14.72
N MET A 238 -2.26 17.22 -15.27
CA MET A 238 -3.33 16.46 -14.60
C MET A 238 -2.93 15.01 -14.29
N ARG A 239 -2.18 14.35 -15.18
CA ARG A 239 -1.60 13.02 -14.93
C ARG A 239 -0.68 12.99 -13.72
N LYS A 240 0.16 14.02 -13.53
CA LYS A 240 1.06 14.11 -12.38
C LYS A 240 0.29 14.17 -11.07
N HIS A 241 -0.85 14.86 -11.04
CA HIS A 241 -1.75 14.86 -9.89
C HIS A 241 -2.35 13.48 -9.61
N LEU A 242 -2.87 12.78 -10.63
CA LEU A 242 -3.42 11.43 -10.46
C LEU A 242 -2.38 10.39 -10.02
N ALA A 243 -1.15 10.50 -10.50
CA ALA A 243 -0.04 9.65 -10.08
C ALA A 243 0.36 9.87 -8.61
N ALA A 244 0.00 11.01 -8.02
CA ALA A 244 0.28 11.36 -6.64
C ALA A 244 -0.82 10.90 -5.66
N CYS A 245 -1.87 10.20 -6.13
CA CYS A 245 -2.90 9.68 -5.23
C CYS A 245 -2.31 8.69 -4.21
N ASP A 246 -2.51 8.99 -2.92
CA ASP A 246 -1.88 8.26 -1.82
C ASP A 246 -2.64 6.97 -1.44
N ASP A 247 -3.90 6.82 -1.85
CA ASP A 247 -4.76 5.69 -1.49
C ASP A 247 -4.23 4.36 -2.08
N LYS A 248 -3.75 3.47 -1.22
CA LYS A 248 -3.27 2.13 -1.59
C LYS A 248 -4.25 1.01 -1.26
N LEU A 249 -5.47 1.32 -0.82
CA LEU A 249 -6.45 0.33 -0.36
C LEU A 249 -7.39 -0.15 -1.48
N LYS A 250 -7.46 0.58 -2.61
CA LYS A 250 -8.30 0.28 -3.78
C LYS A 250 -7.49 -0.30 -4.95
N PHE A 251 -7.45 0.35 -6.12
CA PHE A 251 -6.77 -0.20 -7.30
C PHE A 251 -5.34 -0.71 -7.04
N PRO A 252 -4.45 0.01 -6.33
CA PRO A 252 -3.07 -0.45 -6.13
C PRO A 252 -2.94 -1.72 -5.29
N ARG A 253 -3.94 -2.06 -4.47
CA ARG A 253 -3.81 -2.99 -3.36
C ARG A 253 -3.37 -4.40 -3.75
N LEU A 254 -3.95 -4.94 -4.83
CA LEU A 254 -3.74 -6.33 -5.26
C LEU A 254 -2.85 -6.43 -6.51
N LEU A 255 -2.36 -5.30 -7.01
CA LEU A 255 -1.49 -5.23 -8.17
C LEU A 255 -0.03 -5.52 -7.78
N PRO A 256 0.79 -6.00 -8.73
CA PRO A 256 2.24 -6.02 -8.54
C PRO A 256 2.78 -4.63 -8.16
N LYS A 257 3.82 -4.60 -7.30
CA LYS A 257 4.32 -3.35 -6.69
C LYS A 257 4.90 -2.35 -7.70
N ASP A 258 5.30 -2.81 -8.86
CA ASP A 258 5.87 -2.03 -9.97
C ASP A 258 4.80 -1.47 -10.91
N VAL A 259 3.54 -1.90 -10.80
CA VAL A 259 2.45 -1.35 -11.60
C VAL A 259 2.15 0.08 -11.17
N LYS A 260 2.36 1.01 -12.09
CA LYS A 260 2.02 2.41 -11.86
C LYS A 260 0.51 2.60 -11.99
N VAL A 261 -0.08 3.24 -11.00
CA VAL A 261 -1.52 3.54 -10.93
C VAL A 261 -1.72 5.05 -10.92
N LEU A 262 -2.54 5.56 -11.83
CA LEU A 262 -2.93 6.97 -11.89
C LEU A 262 -4.44 7.02 -11.71
N HIS A 263 -4.91 7.46 -10.54
CA HIS A 263 -6.31 7.31 -10.17
C HIS A 263 -6.79 8.38 -9.19
N LYS A 264 -8.11 8.47 -9.02
CA LYS A 264 -8.73 9.26 -7.97
C LYS A 264 -9.83 8.44 -7.31
N THR A 265 -9.77 8.39 -5.99
CA THR A 265 -10.71 7.66 -5.17
C THR A 265 -11.87 8.52 -4.65
N GLY A 266 -12.98 7.89 -4.27
CA GLY A 266 -14.04 8.50 -3.47
C GLY A 266 -14.60 7.55 -2.42
N SER A 267 -14.84 8.04 -1.21
CA SER A 267 -15.42 7.25 -0.12
C SER A 267 -16.33 8.13 0.75
N VAL A 268 -17.56 7.68 0.96
CA VAL A 268 -18.46 8.08 2.06
C VAL A 268 -19.20 6.83 2.53
N ALA A 269 -19.67 6.74 3.77
CA ALA A 269 -20.19 5.52 4.41
C ALA A 269 -20.67 4.40 3.44
N ASN A 270 -21.72 4.62 2.64
CA ASN A 270 -22.34 3.64 1.73
C ASN A 270 -21.90 3.72 0.24
N VAL A 271 -20.88 4.50 -0.10
CA VAL A 271 -20.36 4.71 -1.47
C VAL A 271 -18.85 4.49 -1.48
N ARG A 272 -18.35 3.69 -2.41
CA ARG A 272 -16.92 3.55 -2.70
C ARG A 272 -16.70 3.65 -4.20
N THR A 273 -15.78 4.51 -4.59
CA THR A 273 -15.47 4.76 -6.00
C THR A 273 -13.97 4.84 -6.21
N ASP A 274 -13.54 4.46 -7.40
CA ASP A 274 -12.20 4.66 -7.92
C ASP A 274 -12.25 4.74 -9.45
N ALA A 275 -11.49 5.67 -10.03
CA ALA A 275 -11.37 5.79 -11.47
C ALA A 275 -9.98 6.30 -11.87
N GLY A 276 -9.42 5.70 -12.92
CA GLY A 276 -8.05 5.95 -13.33
C GLY A 276 -7.59 4.96 -14.39
N TRP A 277 -6.28 4.80 -14.53
CA TRP A 277 -5.70 3.69 -15.30
C TRP A 277 -4.47 3.12 -14.62
N ILE A 278 -4.16 1.89 -15.03
CA ILE A 278 -2.96 1.18 -14.65
C ILE A 278 -2.05 1.03 -15.87
N GLU A 279 -0.76 1.28 -15.68
CA GLU A 279 0.27 1.05 -16.69
C GLU A 279 0.72 -0.41 -16.61
N THR A 280 0.61 -1.15 -17.72
CA THR A 280 0.95 -2.57 -17.75
C THR A 280 1.84 -2.92 -18.94
N PRO A 281 2.58 -4.04 -18.91
CA PRO A 281 3.35 -4.51 -20.06
C PRO A 281 2.55 -4.65 -21.35
N ALA A 282 1.25 -4.99 -21.27
CA ALA A 282 0.37 -5.10 -22.43
C ALA A 282 -0.12 -3.73 -22.97
N GLY A 283 0.06 -2.66 -22.20
CA GLY A 283 -0.44 -1.32 -22.45
C GLY A 283 -1.30 -0.78 -21.30
N PRO A 284 -1.73 0.48 -21.39
CA PRO A 284 -2.51 1.13 -20.34
C PRO A 284 -3.96 0.66 -20.34
N ILE A 285 -4.50 0.39 -19.15
CA ILE A 285 -5.87 -0.11 -18.95
C ILE A 285 -6.62 0.89 -18.08
N ALA A 286 -7.65 1.55 -18.65
CA ALA A 286 -8.56 2.41 -17.91
C ALA A 286 -9.57 1.58 -17.11
N LEU A 287 -9.84 2.04 -15.88
CA LEU A 287 -10.70 1.40 -14.91
C LEU A 287 -11.62 2.45 -14.29
N VAL A 288 -12.91 2.13 -14.20
CA VAL A 288 -13.90 2.87 -13.43
C VAL A 288 -14.71 1.87 -12.62
N VAL A 289 -14.72 2.04 -11.30
CA VAL A 289 -15.56 1.27 -10.39
C VAL A 289 -16.34 2.24 -9.53
N LEU A 290 -17.66 2.20 -9.64
CA LEU A 290 -18.58 3.03 -8.89
C LEU A 290 -19.49 2.11 -8.08
N THR A 291 -19.53 2.27 -6.77
CA THR A 291 -20.48 1.56 -5.92
C THR A 291 -21.33 2.51 -5.10
N ALA A 292 -22.59 2.15 -4.90
CA ALA A 292 -23.55 2.91 -4.11
C ALA A 292 -24.45 1.98 -3.30
N ASN A 293 -25.12 2.52 -2.29
CA ASN A 293 -26.01 1.74 -1.42
C ASN A 293 -25.35 0.47 -0.87
N ASN A 294 -24.03 0.54 -0.61
CA ASN A 294 -23.26 -0.57 -0.06
C ASN A 294 -23.83 -0.94 1.32
N LYS A 295 -24.08 -2.23 1.52
CA LYS A 295 -24.43 -2.76 2.84
C LYS A 295 -23.26 -2.65 3.82
N ASP A 296 -22.04 -2.90 3.33
CA ASP A 296 -20.83 -2.67 4.12
C ASP A 296 -20.44 -1.19 4.10
N THR A 297 -20.65 -0.55 5.24
CA THR A 297 -20.34 0.86 5.48
C THR A 297 -19.09 1.06 6.35
N SER A 298 -18.38 -0.01 6.69
CA SER A 298 -17.20 0.02 7.54
C SER A 298 -16.05 0.82 6.92
N TRP A 299 -15.18 1.35 7.77
CA TRP A 299 -13.91 1.96 7.35
C TRP A 299 -12.78 1.01 7.69
N GLY A 300 -11.79 0.91 6.80
CA GLY A 300 -10.64 0.02 6.97
C GLY A 300 -10.36 -0.82 5.73
N ASP A 301 -9.32 -1.63 5.80
CA ASP A 301 -8.87 -2.46 4.69
C ASP A 301 -9.77 -3.69 4.44
N THR A 302 -10.77 -3.97 5.25
CA THR A 302 -11.71 -5.08 4.99
C THR A 302 -12.97 -4.66 4.24
N ASN A 303 -13.15 -3.36 3.95
CA ASN A 303 -14.37 -2.85 3.31
C ASN A 303 -14.61 -3.50 1.94
N ALA A 304 -15.83 -4.01 1.73
CA ALA A 304 -16.21 -4.75 0.53
C ALA A 304 -16.12 -3.91 -0.76
N GLY A 305 -16.47 -2.62 -0.73
CA GLY A 305 -16.39 -1.74 -1.90
C GLY A 305 -14.96 -1.40 -2.30
N ASP A 306 -14.09 -1.18 -1.31
CA ASP A 306 -12.65 -0.96 -1.55
C ASP A 306 -11.99 -2.23 -2.13
N LEU A 307 -12.34 -3.39 -1.58
CA LEU A 307 -11.92 -4.70 -2.09
C LEU A 307 -12.45 -4.96 -3.50
N LEU A 308 -13.69 -4.56 -3.82
CA LEU A 308 -14.21 -4.69 -5.18
C LEU A 308 -13.37 -3.88 -6.18
N CYS A 309 -13.03 -2.63 -5.85
CA CYS A 309 -12.13 -1.81 -6.68
C CYS A 309 -10.80 -2.53 -6.92
N ALA A 310 -10.18 -3.04 -5.86
CA ALA A 310 -8.91 -3.77 -5.93
C ALA A 310 -9.00 -5.04 -6.79
N LYS A 311 -10.08 -5.83 -6.63
CA LYS A 311 -10.29 -7.08 -7.36
C LYS A 311 -10.57 -6.83 -8.85
N VAL A 312 -11.34 -5.79 -9.19
CA VAL A 312 -11.57 -5.40 -10.59
C VAL A 312 -10.26 -4.99 -11.26
N ALA A 313 -9.44 -4.16 -10.58
CA ALA A 313 -8.14 -3.76 -11.11
C ALA A 313 -7.21 -4.98 -11.34
N ARG A 314 -7.16 -5.90 -10.37
CA ARG A 314 -6.37 -7.13 -10.49
C ARG A 314 -6.87 -8.02 -11.62
N ALA A 315 -8.18 -8.24 -11.73
CA ALA A 315 -8.77 -9.05 -12.79
C ALA A 315 -8.50 -8.45 -14.18
N ALA A 316 -8.58 -7.13 -14.33
CA ALA A 316 -8.25 -6.45 -15.58
C ALA A 316 -6.75 -6.61 -15.93
N TYR A 317 -5.86 -6.41 -14.96
CA TYR A 317 -4.41 -6.64 -15.12
C TYR A 317 -4.13 -8.07 -15.60
N ASP A 318 -4.67 -9.06 -14.89
CA ASP A 318 -4.49 -10.49 -15.17
C ASP A 318 -5.13 -10.92 -16.49
N HIS A 319 -6.15 -10.22 -17.00
CA HIS A 319 -6.78 -10.52 -18.28
C HIS A 319 -5.95 -10.02 -19.47
N PHE A 320 -5.38 -8.82 -19.37
CA PHE A 320 -4.69 -8.19 -20.49
C PHE A 320 -3.19 -8.54 -20.57
N ASN A 321 -2.55 -8.87 -19.45
CA ASN A 321 -1.15 -9.31 -19.41
C ASN A 321 -1.07 -10.82 -19.47
N PRO A 322 -0.13 -11.44 -20.21
CA PRO A 322 -0.01 -12.91 -20.26
C PRO A 322 0.07 -13.50 -18.85
N PRO A 323 -0.51 -14.70 -18.60
CA PRO A 323 -0.42 -15.32 -17.29
C PRO A 323 1.06 -15.52 -16.96
N TRP A 324 1.47 -15.02 -15.81
CA TRP A 324 2.68 -15.52 -15.18
C TRP A 324 2.51 -17.05 -15.02
N VAL A 325 3.37 -17.82 -15.69
CA VAL A 325 3.33 -19.28 -15.60
C VAL A 325 4.04 -19.70 -14.32
N ALA A 326 3.26 -19.97 -13.27
CA ALA A 326 3.76 -20.69 -12.12
C ALA A 326 4.23 -22.11 -12.56
N PRO A 327 5.35 -22.63 -12.04
CA PRO A 327 5.68 -24.05 -12.21
C PRO A 327 4.54 -24.90 -11.66
N LYS A 328 4.08 -25.90 -12.42
CA LYS A 328 3.11 -26.89 -11.92
C LYS A 328 3.80 -27.77 -10.88
N THR A 329 3.32 -27.74 -9.64
CA THR A 329 3.68 -28.76 -8.64
C THR A 329 2.56 -29.79 -8.54
N PRO A 330 2.85 -31.09 -8.66
CA PRO A 330 1.89 -32.16 -8.36
C PRO A 330 1.74 -32.31 -6.84
N THR A 331 0.54 -32.55 -6.31
CA THR A 331 0.37 -32.78 -4.86
C THR A 331 -0.35 -34.07 -4.56
N ASP A 332 0.38 -35.03 -4.02
CA ASP A 332 -0.18 -35.94 -3.03
C ASP A 332 -0.69 -35.12 -1.82
N PRO A 333 -1.79 -35.53 -1.16
CA PRO A 333 -2.33 -34.80 0.00
C PRO A 333 -1.34 -34.79 1.18
N LEU A 334 -1.18 -33.62 1.83
CA LEU A 334 -0.33 -33.50 3.03
C LEU A 334 -1.08 -34.01 4.25
N LYS A 335 -0.40 -34.83 5.07
CA LYS A 335 -0.96 -35.50 6.24
C LYS A 335 0.11 -35.67 7.31
N VAL A 336 -0.26 -36.18 8.48
CA VAL A 336 0.72 -36.48 9.54
C VAL A 336 1.85 -37.35 8.99
N GLY A 337 3.09 -36.91 9.21
CA GLY A 337 4.31 -37.50 8.65
C GLY A 337 4.80 -36.87 7.33
N SER A 338 4.04 -35.97 6.71
CA SER A 338 4.55 -35.09 5.65
C SER A 338 5.52 -34.07 6.24
N SER A 339 6.54 -33.70 5.47
CA SER A 339 7.47 -32.62 5.85
C SER A 339 7.96 -31.84 4.63
N GLY A 340 8.54 -30.67 4.87
CA GLY A 340 9.14 -29.81 3.84
C GLY A 340 8.36 -28.52 3.55
N PRO A 341 8.77 -27.77 2.51
CA PRO A 341 8.30 -26.40 2.27
C PRO A 341 6.78 -26.24 2.08
N LEU A 342 6.11 -27.27 1.54
CA LEU A 342 4.66 -27.28 1.40
C LEU A 342 3.94 -27.36 2.75
N VAL A 343 4.54 -28.03 3.74
CA VAL A 343 4.04 -28.06 5.11
C VAL A 343 4.26 -26.72 5.79
N GLU A 344 5.41 -26.07 5.60
CA GLU A 344 5.62 -24.71 6.12
C GLU A 344 4.59 -23.72 5.55
N ALA A 345 4.33 -23.80 4.25
CA ALA A 345 3.35 -22.95 3.58
C ALA A 345 1.93 -23.22 4.10
N LEU A 346 1.59 -24.49 4.35
CA LEU A 346 0.35 -24.89 5.01
C LEU A 346 0.25 -24.31 6.43
N GLN A 347 1.29 -24.43 7.24
CA GLN A 347 1.34 -23.92 8.62
C GLN A 347 1.19 -22.39 8.66
N LYS A 348 1.85 -21.66 7.74
CA LYS A 348 1.71 -20.20 7.59
C LYS A 348 0.27 -19.81 7.20
N SER A 349 -0.33 -20.54 6.27
CA SER A 349 -1.73 -20.32 5.88
C SER A 349 -2.71 -20.62 7.02
N LEU A 350 -2.47 -21.68 7.80
CA LEU A 350 -3.28 -22.00 8.98
C LEU A 350 -3.19 -20.93 10.06
N ASN A 351 -1.99 -20.43 10.35
CA ASN A 351 -1.79 -19.31 11.28
C ASN A 351 -2.54 -18.06 10.85
N ALA A 352 -2.47 -17.72 9.55
CA ALA A 352 -3.18 -16.58 9.00
C ALA A 352 -4.71 -16.71 9.08
N LYS A 353 -5.25 -17.94 9.00
CA LYS A 353 -6.69 -18.19 8.99
C LYS A 353 -7.31 -18.38 10.38
N LEU A 354 -6.56 -18.92 11.34
CA LEU A 354 -7.09 -19.34 12.65
C LEU A 354 -6.92 -18.33 13.79
N GLY A 355 -6.11 -17.28 13.60
CA GLY A 355 -6.08 -16.06 14.43
C GLY A 355 -6.03 -16.25 15.97
N GLY A 356 -5.37 -17.29 16.48
CA GLY A 356 -5.37 -17.66 17.91
C GLY A 356 -4.21 -17.08 18.74
N SER A 357 -4.34 -17.15 20.07
CA SER A 357 -3.36 -16.64 21.06
C SER A 357 -2.03 -17.40 21.14
N ALA A 358 -1.87 -18.51 20.42
CA ALA A 358 -0.60 -19.21 20.23
C ALA A 358 -0.53 -19.70 18.77
N PRO A 359 0.30 -19.09 17.91
CA PRO A 359 0.47 -19.52 16.53
C PRO A 359 1.18 -20.89 16.48
N LEU A 360 0.82 -21.69 15.48
CA LEU A 360 1.49 -22.94 15.15
C LEU A 360 2.95 -22.66 14.76
N SER A 361 3.89 -23.48 15.22
CA SER A 361 5.27 -23.49 14.73
C SER A 361 5.27 -23.71 13.21
N THR A 362 6.05 -22.91 12.47
CA THR A 362 6.24 -23.06 11.02
C THR A 362 7.59 -23.72 10.76
N ASP A 363 7.71 -24.96 11.18
CA ASP A 363 8.93 -25.78 11.12
C ASP A 363 8.99 -26.70 9.90
N GLY A 364 7.91 -26.77 9.12
CA GLY A 364 7.82 -27.63 7.95
C GLY A 364 7.55 -29.09 8.30
N GLU A 365 7.14 -29.40 9.53
CA GLU A 365 6.79 -30.76 9.95
C GLU A 365 5.29 -30.91 10.21
N PHE A 366 4.67 -31.89 9.55
CA PHE A 366 3.24 -32.14 9.71
C PHE A 366 3.05 -33.08 10.91
N GLY A 367 3.13 -32.51 12.11
CA GLY A 367 2.89 -33.18 13.39
C GLY A 367 1.45 -33.03 13.91
N SER A 368 1.23 -33.47 15.16
CA SER A 368 -0.08 -33.43 15.83
C SER A 368 -0.63 -32.01 16.00
N ALA A 369 0.25 -31.02 16.18
CA ALA A 369 -0.15 -29.61 16.26
C ALA A 369 -0.69 -29.10 14.91
N THR A 370 0.00 -29.42 13.80
CA THR A 370 -0.42 -29.06 12.44
C THR A 370 -1.74 -29.75 12.09
N GLU A 371 -1.91 -31.02 12.45
CA GLU A 371 -3.16 -31.74 12.29
C GLU A 371 -4.31 -31.10 13.10
N GLY A 372 -4.06 -30.75 14.36
CA GLY A 372 -5.04 -30.10 15.23
C GLY A 372 -5.51 -28.74 14.70
N ALA A 373 -4.56 -27.93 14.22
CA ALA A 373 -4.87 -26.66 13.55
C ALA A 373 -5.70 -26.87 12.27
N LEU A 374 -5.32 -27.86 11.44
CA LEU A 374 -6.04 -28.16 10.21
C LEU A 374 -7.47 -28.64 10.47
N ARG A 375 -7.69 -29.48 11.48
CA ARG A 375 -9.04 -29.92 11.90
C ARG A 375 -9.90 -28.76 12.40
N LYS A 376 -9.31 -27.82 13.14
CA LYS A 376 -9.97 -26.59 13.58
C LYS A 376 -10.39 -25.75 12.36
N PHE A 377 -9.48 -25.55 11.41
CA PHE A 377 -9.77 -24.83 10.17
C PHE A 377 -10.89 -25.49 9.36
N GLN A 378 -10.83 -26.81 9.17
CA GLN A 378 -11.88 -27.56 8.47
C GLN A 378 -13.25 -27.38 9.13
N THR A 379 -13.30 -27.35 10.46
CA THR A 379 -14.53 -27.10 11.22
C THR A 379 -15.08 -25.69 10.95
N GLU A 380 -14.23 -24.66 11.05
CA GLU A 380 -14.62 -23.26 10.78
C GLU A 380 -15.01 -23.02 9.32
N ALA A 381 -14.34 -23.69 8.39
CA ALA A 381 -14.59 -23.64 6.96
C ALA A 381 -15.75 -24.55 6.50
N LYS A 382 -16.43 -25.26 7.42
CA LYS A 382 -17.52 -26.20 7.15
C LYS A 382 -17.15 -27.31 6.14
N LEU A 383 -15.91 -27.81 6.23
CA LEU A 383 -15.39 -28.93 5.45
C LEU A 383 -15.42 -30.23 6.26
N PRO A 384 -15.33 -31.41 5.62
CA PRO A 384 -15.08 -32.67 6.32
C PRO A 384 -13.81 -32.57 7.19
N VAL A 385 -13.94 -32.89 8.48
CA VAL A 385 -12.85 -32.76 9.47
C VAL A 385 -11.94 -33.99 9.40
N THR A 386 -11.13 -34.07 8.34
CA THR A 386 -10.27 -35.22 8.05
C THR A 386 -8.89 -35.13 8.71
N GLY A 387 -8.40 -33.92 9.01
CA GLY A 387 -7.02 -33.68 9.44
C GLY A 387 -5.98 -33.85 8.31
N ILE A 388 -6.43 -33.95 7.06
CA ILE A 388 -5.60 -34.09 5.86
C ILE A 388 -5.79 -32.84 4.99
N ALA A 389 -4.70 -32.26 4.49
CA ALA A 389 -4.76 -31.14 3.56
C ALA A 389 -4.95 -31.67 2.15
N ASP A 390 -6.15 -32.16 1.87
CA ASP A 390 -6.60 -32.60 0.56
C ASP A 390 -6.91 -31.41 -0.37
N ALA A 391 -7.25 -31.69 -1.63
CA ALA A 391 -7.51 -30.65 -2.63
C ALA A 391 -8.62 -29.66 -2.20
N ALA A 392 -9.66 -30.15 -1.50
CA ALA A 392 -10.75 -29.30 -1.00
C ALA A 392 -10.27 -28.40 0.14
N THR A 393 -9.47 -28.94 1.06
CA THR A 393 -8.90 -28.20 2.19
C THR A 393 -7.89 -27.16 1.72
N LEU A 394 -7.01 -27.51 0.77
CA LEU A 394 -6.05 -26.59 0.16
C LEU A 394 -6.75 -25.48 -0.65
N ALA A 395 -7.81 -25.82 -1.39
CA ALA A 395 -8.61 -24.82 -2.10
C ALA A 395 -9.28 -23.82 -1.14
N ALA A 396 -9.78 -24.28 0.02
CA ALA A 396 -10.39 -23.42 1.02
C ALA A 396 -9.37 -22.55 1.78
N LEU A 397 -8.16 -23.05 2.00
CA LEU A 397 -7.05 -22.27 2.56
C LEU A 397 -6.61 -21.15 1.62
N GLY A 398 -6.78 -21.35 0.31
CA GLY A 398 -6.26 -20.51 -0.76
C GLY A 398 -4.86 -20.94 -1.19
N PRO A 399 -4.26 -20.24 -2.18
CA PRO A 399 -2.92 -20.56 -2.64
C PRO A 399 -1.95 -20.61 -1.45
N LEU A 400 -1.36 -21.78 -1.23
CA LEU A 400 -0.22 -21.85 -0.32
C LEU A 400 0.88 -20.95 -0.91
N PRO A 401 1.48 -20.05 -0.12
CA PRO A 401 2.54 -19.19 -0.63
C PRO A 401 3.63 -20.07 -1.27
N SER A 402 3.76 -20.01 -2.61
CA SER A 402 4.78 -20.73 -3.38
C SER A 402 6.17 -20.20 -3.02
N GLU A 403 7.17 -21.08 -3.07
CA GLU A 403 8.56 -20.88 -2.60
C GLU A 403 9.06 -19.43 -2.65
N PRO A 404 9.73 -18.92 -1.59
CA PRO A 404 10.39 -17.63 -1.70
C PRO A 404 11.36 -17.69 -2.88
N GLU A 405 11.31 -16.67 -3.74
CA GLU A 405 12.32 -16.49 -4.77
C GLU A 405 13.71 -16.70 -4.16
N PRO A 406 14.62 -17.43 -4.83
CA PRO A 406 15.96 -17.64 -4.31
C PRO A 406 16.58 -16.26 -4.05
N VAL A 407 16.88 -15.98 -2.77
CA VAL A 407 17.48 -14.71 -2.37
C VAL A 407 18.87 -14.63 -3.03
N PRO A 408 19.16 -13.58 -3.82
CA PRO A 408 20.42 -13.46 -4.53
C PRO A 408 21.64 -13.59 -3.61
N ASP A 409 22.77 -14.02 -4.17
CA ASP A 409 24.02 -14.08 -3.43
C ASP A 409 24.40 -12.69 -2.87
N PRO A 410 24.83 -12.59 -1.59
CA PRO A 410 25.22 -11.32 -0.98
C PRO A 410 26.26 -10.53 -1.78
N GLN A 411 27.21 -11.17 -2.45
CA GLN A 411 28.22 -10.46 -3.25
C GLN A 411 27.58 -9.76 -4.44
N THR A 412 26.61 -10.39 -5.10
CA THR A 412 25.85 -9.78 -6.20
C THR A 412 25.10 -8.55 -5.72
N VAL A 413 24.41 -8.65 -4.58
CA VAL A 413 23.63 -7.54 -4.00
C VAL A 413 24.54 -6.39 -3.55
N ASN A 414 25.67 -6.71 -2.94
CA ASN A 414 26.59 -5.75 -2.33
C ASN A 414 27.49 -5.04 -3.36
N SER A 415 27.65 -5.61 -4.56
CA SER A 415 28.39 -4.98 -5.67
C SER A 415 27.51 -4.15 -6.60
N GLU A 416 26.18 -4.26 -6.49
CA GLU A 416 25.24 -3.50 -7.30
C GLU A 416 25.29 -2.00 -6.98
N THR A 417 25.50 -1.18 -8.00
CA THR A 417 25.40 0.29 -7.89
C THR A 417 24.00 0.74 -8.30
N LEU A 418 23.20 1.17 -7.32
CA LEU A 418 21.84 1.61 -7.58
C LEU A 418 21.80 3.06 -8.10
N PRO A 419 21.07 3.34 -9.20
CA PRO A 419 20.99 4.69 -9.78
C PRO A 419 20.34 5.67 -8.79
N LYS A 420 20.80 6.93 -8.83
CA LYS A 420 20.19 8.04 -8.09
C LYS A 420 19.48 9.00 -9.03
N ALA A 421 18.35 9.53 -8.60
CA ALA A 421 17.69 10.66 -9.22
C ALA A 421 18.51 11.94 -9.04
N GLN A 422 18.29 12.92 -9.91
CA GLN A 422 18.92 14.24 -9.85
C GLN A 422 18.64 14.95 -8.52
N PRO A 423 19.51 15.88 -8.08
CA PRO A 423 19.29 16.65 -6.87
C PRO A 423 17.96 17.40 -6.91
N ASP A 424 17.34 17.55 -5.74
CA ASP A 424 16.10 18.29 -5.59
C ASP A 424 16.24 19.76 -6.05
N SER A 425 15.26 20.26 -6.82
CA SER A 425 15.17 21.70 -7.13
C SER A 425 15.06 22.50 -5.82
N LEU A 426 15.62 23.71 -5.81
CA LEU A 426 15.44 24.66 -4.70
C LEU A 426 14.11 25.43 -4.78
N ASP A 427 13.37 25.26 -5.88
CA ASP A 427 12.04 25.83 -6.05
C ASP A 427 11.00 25.04 -5.24
N GLY A 428 9.99 25.73 -4.74
CA GLY A 428 8.89 25.13 -3.99
C GLY A 428 8.68 25.75 -2.61
N MET A 429 7.44 25.72 -2.14
CA MET A 429 7.08 26.28 -0.85
C MET A 429 7.51 25.37 0.31
N PRO A 430 7.92 25.93 1.46
CA PRO A 430 8.31 25.17 2.65
C PRO A 430 7.09 24.62 3.39
N PHE A 431 6.28 23.82 2.72
CA PHE A 431 5.11 23.19 3.31
C PHE A 431 5.49 21.85 3.96
N VAL A 432 5.03 21.62 5.19
CA VAL A 432 5.19 20.33 5.88
C VAL A 432 3.94 19.91 6.66
N THR A 433 3.68 18.60 6.71
CA THR A 433 2.58 17.98 7.48
C THR A 433 2.97 17.58 8.90
N CYS A 434 4.28 17.43 9.16
CA CYS A 434 4.81 16.92 10.40
C CYS A 434 4.49 17.80 11.61
N ARG A 435 4.17 17.15 12.74
CA ARG A 435 3.80 17.82 13.99
C ARG A 435 4.93 18.68 14.55
N THR A 436 6.17 18.22 14.47
CA THR A 436 7.35 18.97 14.95
C THR A 436 8.52 18.70 14.02
N TRP A 437 9.35 19.72 13.83
CA TRP A 437 10.54 19.62 12.98
C TRP A 437 11.63 20.61 13.35
N VAL A 438 12.86 20.30 12.95
CA VAL A 438 14.01 21.22 13.04
C VAL A 438 14.95 21.03 11.86
N ILE A 439 15.63 22.10 11.47
CA ILE A 439 16.73 22.13 10.52
C ILE A 439 17.97 22.62 11.25
N VAL A 440 19.07 21.90 11.13
CA VAL A 440 20.34 22.27 11.75
C VAL A 440 21.49 22.17 10.75
N ASP A 441 22.50 23.02 10.93
CA ASP A 441 23.79 22.79 10.30
C ASP A 441 24.43 21.51 10.86
N SER A 442 24.87 20.61 9.98
CA SER A 442 25.39 19.31 10.43
C SER A 442 26.77 19.39 11.09
N LYS A 443 27.49 20.50 10.96
CA LYS A 443 28.84 20.66 11.54
C LYS A 443 28.84 21.51 12.81
N THR A 444 28.00 22.54 12.87
CA THR A 444 27.98 23.47 14.01
C THR A 444 26.83 23.22 14.98
N GLY A 445 25.82 22.43 14.59
CA GLY A 445 24.60 22.21 15.39
C GLY A 445 23.69 23.44 15.47
N GLU A 446 24.00 24.52 14.71
CA GLU A 446 23.21 25.74 14.65
C GLU A 446 21.81 25.46 14.09
N VAL A 447 20.77 25.94 14.79
CA VAL A 447 19.38 25.81 14.32
C VAL A 447 19.12 26.85 13.23
N LYS A 448 18.80 26.38 12.02
CA LYS A 448 18.42 27.24 10.88
C LYS A 448 16.92 27.55 10.85
N GLY A 449 16.12 26.68 11.48
CA GLY A 449 14.68 26.88 11.64
C GLY A 449 14.04 25.66 12.28
N GLY A 450 12.83 25.81 12.79
CA GLY A 450 12.09 24.72 13.40
C GLY A 450 10.69 25.11 13.84
N HIS A 451 9.85 24.11 14.10
CA HIS A 451 8.51 24.26 14.66
C HIS A 451 8.31 23.29 15.80
N ARG A 452 8.01 23.82 17.00
CA ARG A 452 7.85 23.04 18.25
C ARG A 452 8.98 22.03 18.48
N HIS A 453 10.20 22.37 18.08
CA HIS A 453 11.32 21.42 18.03
C HIS A 453 11.83 20.94 19.39
N GLU A 454 11.39 21.58 20.49
CA GLU A 454 11.68 21.16 21.88
C GLU A 454 10.58 20.26 22.48
N GLU A 455 9.45 20.08 21.78
CA GLU A 455 8.31 19.32 22.30
C GLU A 455 8.64 17.81 22.36
N PRO A 456 8.52 17.16 23.53
CA PRO A 456 8.70 15.72 23.64
C PRO A 456 7.52 14.97 22.99
N VAL A 457 7.82 14.15 21.97
CA VAL A 457 6.85 13.35 21.21
C VAL A 457 7.33 11.91 21.06
N ASP A 458 6.45 11.01 20.63
CA ASP A 458 6.87 9.66 20.23
C ASP A 458 7.75 9.73 18.98
N ILE A 459 8.88 9.03 18.98
CA ILE A 459 9.90 9.12 17.93
C ILE A 459 10.06 7.85 17.09
N ALA A 460 9.30 6.80 17.43
CA ALA A 460 9.34 5.50 16.77
C ALA A 460 10.78 5.00 16.55
N SER A 461 11.05 4.27 15.47
CA SER A 461 12.38 3.69 15.21
C SER A 461 13.51 4.67 14.93
N THR A 462 13.29 5.99 14.95
CA THR A 462 14.43 6.92 14.96
C THR A 462 15.30 6.73 16.23
N THR A 463 14.74 6.12 17.28
CA THR A 463 15.46 5.57 18.45
C THR A 463 16.68 4.72 18.09
N LYS A 464 16.65 3.98 16.97
CA LYS A 464 17.76 3.12 16.54
C LYS A 464 19.04 3.88 16.21
N LEU A 465 18.96 5.20 16.00
CA LEU A 465 20.15 6.04 15.90
C LEU A 465 20.97 6.00 17.18
N MET A 466 20.33 5.96 18.36
CA MET A 466 21.04 5.86 19.66
C MET A 466 21.64 4.47 19.83
N THR A 467 20.89 3.42 19.50
CA THR A 467 21.37 2.03 19.53
C THR A 467 22.60 1.86 18.65
N ALA A 468 22.55 2.32 17.40
CA ALA A 468 23.68 2.28 16.48
C ALA A 468 24.84 3.16 16.95
N TRP A 469 24.56 4.36 17.49
CA TRP A 469 25.58 5.26 18.02
C TRP A 469 26.40 4.62 19.14
N LEU A 470 25.75 3.96 20.11
CA LEU A 470 26.44 3.28 21.21
C LEU A 470 27.35 2.17 20.71
N VAL A 471 26.84 1.30 19.83
CA VAL A 471 27.60 0.17 19.29
C VAL A 471 28.77 0.66 18.42
N LEU A 472 28.54 1.62 17.54
CA LEU A 472 29.57 2.13 16.63
C LEU A 472 30.61 3.01 17.33
N SER A 473 30.22 3.73 18.38
CA SER A 473 31.16 4.46 19.23
C SER A 473 32.08 3.49 19.96
N TRP A 474 31.52 2.42 20.55
CA TRP A 474 32.32 1.37 21.16
C TRP A 474 33.26 0.72 20.14
N ALA A 475 32.76 0.37 18.96
CA ALA A 475 33.56 -0.22 17.88
C ALA A 475 34.66 0.70 17.34
N SER A 476 34.55 2.02 17.53
CA SER A 476 35.62 2.96 17.16
C SER A 476 36.85 2.85 18.06
N GLU A 477 36.67 2.39 19.31
CA GLU A 477 37.73 2.10 20.28
C GLU A 477 38.11 0.61 20.29
N HIS A 478 37.16 -0.26 19.93
CA HIS A 478 37.25 -1.73 19.95
C HIS A 478 36.82 -2.33 18.61
N PRO A 479 37.58 -2.16 17.52
CA PRO A 479 37.17 -2.55 16.17
C PRO A 479 36.88 -4.05 16.01
N GLU A 480 37.49 -4.90 16.84
CA GLU A 480 37.28 -6.35 16.87
C GLU A 480 35.83 -6.75 17.14
N VAL A 481 35.05 -5.90 17.83
CA VAL A 481 33.65 -6.24 18.16
C VAL A 481 32.77 -6.37 16.92
N LEU A 482 33.17 -5.74 15.80
CA LEU A 482 32.40 -5.81 14.55
C LEU A 482 32.45 -7.20 13.93
N ASP A 483 33.49 -7.98 14.23
CA ASP A 483 33.69 -9.32 13.67
C ASP A 483 33.18 -10.41 14.63
N GLU A 484 32.73 -10.04 15.83
CA GLU A 484 32.06 -10.95 16.76
C GLU A 484 30.77 -11.50 16.16
N GLN A 485 30.55 -12.81 16.32
CA GLN A 485 29.29 -13.44 15.97
C GLN A 485 28.24 -13.15 17.03
N LEU A 486 27.10 -12.62 16.58
CA LEU A 486 25.93 -12.34 17.40
C LEU A 486 24.82 -13.33 17.02
N THR A 487 24.37 -14.11 18.00
CA THR A 487 23.29 -15.09 17.85
C THR A 487 21.99 -14.51 18.39
N PHE A 488 20.91 -14.60 17.62
CA PHE A 488 19.61 -14.07 18.03
C PHE A 488 18.98 -14.97 19.09
N THR A 489 18.48 -14.36 20.16
CA THR A 489 17.69 -15.01 21.19
C THR A 489 16.22 -15.14 20.75
N GLU A 490 15.44 -15.97 21.46
CA GLU A 490 13.98 -16.00 21.27
C GLU A 490 13.33 -14.64 21.58
N ARG A 491 13.91 -13.88 22.53
CA ARG A 491 13.44 -12.53 22.86
C ARG A 491 13.65 -11.57 21.69
N ALA A 492 14.82 -11.60 21.06
CA ALA A 492 15.11 -10.80 19.89
C ALA A 492 14.17 -11.13 18.73
N ASP A 493 14.09 -12.40 18.33
CA ASP A 493 13.22 -12.87 17.23
C ASP A 493 11.74 -12.56 17.51
N GLY A 494 11.29 -12.76 18.75
CA GLY A 494 9.92 -12.47 19.19
C GLY A 494 9.55 -10.99 19.27
N THR A 495 10.47 -10.07 18.97
CA THR A 495 10.18 -8.63 19.06
C THR A 495 9.31 -8.17 17.89
N VAL A 496 8.08 -7.75 18.20
CA VAL A 496 7.08 -7.32 17.21
C VAL A 496 7.48 -6.06 16.44
N GLY A 497 6.93 -5.90 15.23
CA GLY A 497 7.12 -4.72 14.37
C GLY A 497 8.05 -4.97 13.18
N SER A 498 8.76 -3.93 12.74
CA SER A 498 9.77 -4.06 11.68
C SER A 498 10.86 -5.05 12.12
N THR A 499 11.32 -5.89 11.20
CA THR A 499 12.24 -7.00 11.50
C THR A 499 13.37 -7.06 10.48
N ALA A 500 14.57 -7.44 10.93
CA ALA A 500 15.67 -7.89 10.09
C ALA A 500 15.44 -9.33 9.60
N ALA A 501 14.38 -9.99 10.08
CA ALA A 501 14.00 -11.36 9.79
C ALA A 501 15.15 -12.33 10.05
N VAL A 502 15.85 -12.16 11.17
CA VAL A 502 16.84 -13.11 11.70
C VAL A 502 16.18 -13.89 12.83
N ARG A 503 16.21 -15.21 12.73
CA ARG A 503 15.46 -16.10 13.63
C ARG A 503 16.29 -16.45 14.86
N ALA A 504 15.61 -16.87 15.93
CA ALA A 504 16.27 -17.39 17.11
C ALA A 504 17.25 -18.53 16.76
N GLY A 505 18.46 -18.47 17.30
CA GLY A 505 19.54 -19.40 17.00
C GLY A 505 20.27 -19.15 15.68
N GLU A 506 19.80 -18.23 14.83
CA GLU A 506 20.60 -17.74 13.70
C GLU A 506 21.60 -16.67 14.15
N SER A 507 22.70 -16.57 13.42
CA SER A 507 23.78 -15.64 13.73
C SER A 507 24.38 -15.00 12.49
N ALA A 508 24.93 -13.80 12.68
CA ALA A 508 25.81 -13.09 11.77
C ALA A 508 26.77 -12.22 12.60
N SER A 509 27.77 -11.61 11.95
CA SER A 509 28.66 -10.70 12.67
C SER A 509 27.92 -9.43 13.10
N VAL A 510 28.37 -8.77 14.18
CA VAL A 510 27.84 -7.47 14.62
C VAL A 510 27.83 -6.46 13.47
N ARG A 511 28.86 -6.50 12.61
CA ARG A 511 28.95 -5.69 11.38
C ARG A 511 27.73 -5.85 10.48
N GLU A 512 27.26 -7.08 10.26
CA GLU A 512 26.09 -7.34 9.43
C GLU A 512 24.78 -7.02 10.16
N ILE A 513 24.68 -7.33 11.46
CA ILE A 513 23.47 -7.05 12.23
C ILE A 513 23.19 -5.54 12.35
N LEU A 514 24.21 -4.69 12.32
CA LEU A 514 24.05 -3.23 12.20
C LEU A 514 23.35 -2.81 10.90
N TYR A 515 23.53 -3.53 9.79
CA TYR A 515 22.73 -3.31 8.58
C TYR A 515 21.29 -3.78 8.78
N GLY A 516 21.06 -4.93 9.41
CA GLY A 516 19.72 -5.40 9.79
C GLY A 516 18.98 -4.44 10.73
N LEU A 517 19.72 -3.73 11.60
CA LEU A 517 19.20 -2.67 12.46
C LEU A 517 18.76 -1.44 11.64
N LEU A 518 19.63 -0.93 10.77
CA LEU A 518 19.48 0.41 10.19
C LEU A 518 18.68 0.42 8.88
N LEU A 519 18.80 -0.60 8.04
CA LEU A 519 18.19 -0.62 6.72
C LEU A 519 16.68 -0.96 6.80
N PRO A 520 16.28 -2.19 7.17
CA PRO A 520 14.87 -2.58 7.25
C PRO A 520 14.23 -2.10 8.56
N SER A 521 15.00 -1.45 9.45
CA SER A 521 14.56 -0.99 10.76
C SER A 521 14.28 -2.12 11.76
N GLY A 522 15.06 -3.20 11.74
CA GLY A 522 14.81 -4.42 12.52
C GLY A 522 14.78 -4.19 14.04
N ASN A 523 13.64 -4.45 14.67
CA ASN A 523 13.44 -4.40 16.12
C ASN A 523 14.14 -5.58 16.81
N ASP A 524 14.09 -6.74 16.18
CA ASP A 524 14.85 -7.95 16.51
C ASP A 524 16.36 -7.65 16.58
N ALA A 525 16.92 -6.99 15.57
CA ALA A 525 18.32 -6.58 15.57
C ALA A 525 18.65 -5.57 16.68
N SER A 526 17.73 -4.65 16.99
CA SER A 526 17.86 -3.73 18.13
C SER A 526 17.98 -4.47 19.46
N VAL A 527 17.11 -5.44 19.71
CA VAL A 527 17.12 -6.22 20.96
C VAL A 527 18.36 -7.10 21.02
N ALA A 528 18.71 -7.78 19.93
CA ALA A 528 19.88 -8.65 19.91
C ALA A 528 21.19 -7.87 20.16
N LEU A 529 21.34 -6.68 19.56
CA LEU A 529 22.48 -5.81 19.84
C LEU A 529 22.48 -5.30 21.29
N ALA A 530 21.30 -4.96 21.83
CA ALA A 530 21.20 -4.52 23.22
C ALA A 530 21.57 -5.62 24.21
N GLU A 531 21.12 -6.86 23.99
CA GLU A 531 21.48 -8.03 24.79
C GLU A 531 22.99 -8.32 24.69
N HIS A 532 23.56 -8.26 23.47
CA HIS A 532 24.97 -8.56 23.23
C HIS A 532 25.92 -7.53 23.86
N PHE A 533 25.52 -6.25 23.92
CA PHE A 533 26.35 -5.16 24.44
C PHE A 533 26.01 -4.74 25.88
N GLY A 534 24.84 -5.07 26.40
CA GLY A 534 24.33 -4.57 27.69
C GLY A 534 25.31 -4.70 28.85
N HIS A 535 25.85 -5.90 29.07
CA HIS A 535 26.81 -6.15 30.15
C HIS A 535 28.15 -5.43 29.97
N ARG A 536 28.52 -5.00 28.75
CA ARG A 536 29.75 -4.22 28.50
C ARG A 536 29.64 -2.80 29.05
N PHE A 537 28.42 -2.31 29.20
CA PHE A 537 28.12 -0.99 29.75
C PHE A 537 27.78 -1.03 31.25
N ALA A 538 27.75 -2.22 31.86
CA ALA A 538 27.39 -2.37 33.27
C ALA A 538 28.51 -1.87 34.19
N ALA A 539 28.13 -1.19 35.27
CA ALA A 539 28.99 -1.06 36.43
C ALA A 539 29.19 -2.44 37.08
N LYS A 540 30.29 -2.64 37.82
CA LYS A 540 30.59 -3.93 38.48
C LYS A 540 29.45 -4.41 39.39
N GLU A 541 28.74 -3.48 40.01
CA GLU A 541 27.64 -3.73 40.94
C GLU A 541 26.35 -4.21 40.24
N ASP A 542 26.28 -4.05 38.92
CA ASP A 542 25.10 -4.28 38.09
C ASP A 542 25.25 -5.52 37.18
N ALA A 543 26.26 -6.36 37.42
CA ALA A 543 26.60 -7.50 36.55
C ALA A 543 25.46 -8.50 36.37
N ASP A 544 24.59 -8.65 37.38
CA ASP A 544 23.47 -9.60 37.38
C ASP A 544 22.16 -9.05 36.78
N LYS A 545 22.12 -7.77 36.37
CA LYS A 545 20.92 -7.16 35.75
C LYS A 545 20.70 -7.65 34.33
N ASP A 546 19.46 -7.58 33.84
CA ASP A 546 19.13 -7.91 32.45
C ASP A 546 19.96 -7.02 31.50
N PRO A 547 20.71 -7.59 30.54
CA PRO A 547 21.52 -6.80 29.61
C PRO A 547 20.69 -5.79 28.80
N LEU A 548 19.41 -6.07 28.54
CA LEU A 548 18.54 -5.11 27.85
C LEU A 548 18.32 -3.85 28.70
N ASP A 549 18.09 -4.01 30.01
CA ASP A 549 17.90 -2.89 30.94
C ASP A 549 19.20 -2.08 31.08
N LEU A 550 20.34 -2.77 31.15
CA LEU A 550 21.67 -2.13 31.17
C LEU A 550 21.93 -1.31 29.91
N PHE A 551 21.54 -1.82 28.75
CA PHE A 551 21.66 -1.09 27.49
C PHE A 551 20.74 0.13 27.46
N VAL A 552 19.48 0.02 27.91
CA VAL A 552 18.56 1.17 27.98
C VAL A 552 19.06 2.23 28.98
N ALA A 553 19.62 1.81 30.12
CA ALA A 553 20.27 2.73 31.06
C ALA A 553 21.44 3.47 30.40
N ARG A 554 22.26 2.75 29.61
CA ARG A 554 23.34 3.37 28.82
C ARG A 554 22.81 4.35 27.77
N MET A 555 21.71 4.04 27.08
CA MET A 555 21.07 4.97 26.13
C MET A 555 20.67 6.29 26.79
N ASN A 556 20.10 6.24 28.00
CA ASN A 556 19.69 7.44 28.74
C ASN A 556 20.88 8.22 29.30
N SER A 557 21.91 7.54 29.84
CA SER A 557 23.16 8.17 30.25
C SER A 557 23.86 8.87 29.07
N GLU A 558 23.83 8.25 27.89
CA GLU A 558 24.37 8.85 26.68
C GLU A 558 23.52 10.04 26.18
N ALA A 559 22.19 9.95 26.29
CA ALA A 559 21.30 11.08 26.01
C ALA A 559 21.65 12.30 26.89
N GLU A 560 21.85 12.10 28.19
CA GLU A 560 22.29 13.14 29.11
C GLU A 560 23.67 13.71 28.71
N ARG A 561 24.64 12.85 28.41
CA ARG A 561 25.99 13.25 27.96
C ARG A 561 25.96 14.09 26.68
N LEU A 562 25.02 13.82 25.78
CA LEU A 562 24.81 14.58 24.54
C LEU A 562 23.92 15.82 24.73
N GLY A 563 23.46 16.09 25.96
CA GLY A 563 22.60 17.23 26.28
C GLY A 563 21.16 17.07 25.80
N MET A 564 20.70 15.84 25.54
CA MET A 564 19.36 15.51 25.05
C MET A 564 18.30 15.59 26.17
N SER A 565 18.10 16.78 26.73
CA SER A 565 17.27 17.03 27.93
C SER A 565 15.76 16.75 27.80
N ARG A 566 15.27 16.53 26.57
CA ARG A 566 13.86 16.20 26.26
C ARG A 566 13.69 14.73 25.88
N THR A 567 14.72 13.92 26.08
CA THR A 567 14.77 12.53 25.64
C THR A 567 14.77 11.56 26.81
N HIS A 568 13.96 10.52 26.69
CA HIS A 568 13.99 9.37 27.56
C HIS A 568 13.66 8.11 26.75
N PHE A 569 14.57 7.14 26.80
CA PHE A 569 14.45 5.85 26.12
C PHE A 569 13.95 4.78 27.12
N MET A 570 13.11 3.88 26.61
CA MET A 570 12.47 2.79 27.36
C MET A 570 12.72 1.44 26.69
N ASN A 571 13.27 1.46 25.49
CA ASN A 571 13.59 0.30 24.68
C ASN A 571 14.55 0.72 23.54
N PRO A 572 15.31 -0.22 22.95
CA PRO A 572 16.31 0.08 21.92
C PRO A 572 15.74 0.17 20.49
N HIS A 573 14.45 -0.10 20.29
CA HIS A 573 13.85 -0.26 18.96
C HIS A 573 12.83 0.83 18.59
N GLY A 574 12.22 1.50 19.56
CA GLY A 574 11.24 2.57 19.36
C GLY A 574 9.77 2.12 19.32
N LEU A 575 9.40 1.01 19.96
CA LEU A 575 7.96 0.72 20.12
C LEU A 575 7.37 1.66 21.16
N THR A 576 6.09 1.98 20.98
CA THR A 576 5.37 2.96 21.80
C THR A 576 5.40 2.58 23.27
N HIS A 577 5.86 3.51 24.09
CA HIS A 577 5.75 3.47 25.55
C HIS A 577 5.52 4.90 26.05
N LYS A 578 4.73 5.07 27.11
CA LYS A 578 4.31 6.39 27.60
C LYS A 578 5.48 7.34 27.88
N GLU A 579 6.57 6.78 28.42
CA GLU A 579 7.78 7.52 28.77
C GLU A 579 8.86 7.49 27.68
N HIS A 580 8.60 6.84 26.53
CA HIS A 580 9.54 6.78 25.41
C HIS A 580 9.37 7.99 24.50
N LYS A 581 10.06 9.08 24.83
CA LYS A 581 9.89 10.37 24.16
C LYS A 581 11.23 10.99 23.79
N SER A 582 11.22 11.84 22.77
CA SER A 582 12.32 12.75 22.45
C SER A 582 11.75 13.97 21.70
N SER A 583 12.59 14.97 21.46
CA SER A 583 12.24 16.16 20.67
C SER A 583 12.96 16.15 19.32
N ALA A 584 12.47 16.94 18.36
CA ALA A 584 13.17 17.09 17.07
C ALA A 584 14.59 17.64 17.26
N ARG A 585 14.79 18.56 18.21
CA ARG A 585 16.10 19.13 18.54
C ARG A 585 17.07 18.09 19.10
N ASP A 586 16.62 17.25 20.03
CA ASP A 586 17.47 16.22 20.63
C ASP A 586 17.85 15.15 19.61
N MET A 587 16.90 14.71 18.79
CA MET A 587 17.20 13.79 17.70
C MET A 587 18.18 14.38 16.67
N ALA A 588 18.13 15.70 16.43
CA ALA A 588 19.11 16.39 15.60
C ALA A 588 20.51 16.40 16.22
N ARG A 589 20.65 16.59 17.54
CA ARG A 589 21.94 16.50 18.26
C ARG A 589 22.54 15.10 18.18
N LEU A 590 21.72 14.07 18.38
CA LEU A 590 22.15 12.69 18.21
C LEU A 590 22.64 12.42 16.79
N ALA A 591 21.89 12.89 15.79
CA ALA A 591 22.26 12.72 14.39
C ALA A 591 23.54 13.48 14.02
N GLU A 592 23.71 14.71 14.50
CA GLU A 592 24.94 15.50 14.33
C GLU A 592 26.15 14.73 14.87
N LYS A 593 26.05 14.24 16.11
CA LYS A 593 27.14 13.50 16.73
C LYS A 593 27.42 12.19 15.99
N ALA A 594 26.38 11.44 15.65
CA ALA A 594 26.52 10.17 14.96
C ALA A 594 27.12 10.32 13.55
N LEU A 595 26.66 11.30 12.77
CA LEU A 595 27.15 11.57 11.41
C LEU A 595 28.57 12.14 11.36
N SER A 596 29.15 12.52 12.50
CA SER A 596 30.57 12.87 12.61
C SER A 596 31.49 11.64 12.53
N LEU A 597 30.97 10.43 12.78
CA LEU A 597 31.71 9.18 12.68
C LEU A 597 31.59 8.61 11.24
N PRO A 598 32.69 8.50 10.46
CA PRO A 598 32.64 8.03 9.07
C PRO A 598 31.94 6.67 8.92
N MET A 599 32.25 5.73 9.82
CA MET A 599 31.62 4.40 9.83
C MET A 599 30.10 4.47 9.96
N PHE A 600 29.56 5.40 10.76
CA PHE A 600 28.11 5.59 10.89
C PHE A 600 27.49 6.03 9.56
N ARG A 601 28.17 6.94 8.84
CA ARG A 601 27.72 7.42 7.53
C ARG A 601 27.64 6.28 6.51
N ASP A 602 28.60 5.36 6.53
CA ASP A 602 28.61 4.20 5.62
C ASP A 602 27.36 3.33 5.84
N TYR A 603 27.01 3.04 7.10
CA TYR A 603 25.81 2.27 7.42
C TYR A 603 24.51 2.97 6.99
N VAL A 604 24.29 4.21 7.41
CA VAL A 604 23.02 4.91 7.12
C VAL A 604 22.89 5.35 5.66
N GLY A 605 24.01 5.47 4.93
CA GLY A 605 24.04 5.75 3.51
C GLY A 605 23.82 4.53 2.61
N THR A 606 23.88 3.31 3.17
CA THR A 606 23.73 2.07 2.41
C THR A 606 22.27 1.82 2.04
N ARG A 607 21.98 1.64 0.75
CA ARG A 607 20.62 1.42 0.22
C ARG A 607 20.16 -0.03 0.29
N GLN A 608 21.09 -0.98 0.15
CA GLN A 608 20.81 -2.40 0.29
C GLN A 608 22.04 -3.15 0.79
N ARG A 609 21.82 -4.25 1.52
CA ARG A 609 22.86 -5.15 2.01
C ARG A 609 22.37 -6.58 1.91
N GLY A 610 23.08 -7.42 1.16
CA GLY A 610 22.97 -8.87 1.23
C GLY A 610 23.81 -9.43 2.37
N CYS A 611 23.29 -10.42 3.08
CA CYS A 611 23.97 -11.12 4.17
C CYS A 611 23.65 -12.62 4.12
N THR A 612 24.60 -13.48 4.52
CA THR A 612 24.36 -14.91 4.78
C THR A 612 24.24 -15.12 6.28
N LEU A 613 23.08 -15.59 6.72
CA LEU A 613 22.81 -15.97 8.10
C LEU A 613 23.20 -17.42 8.32
N LYS A 614 23.75 -17.73 9.50
CA LYS A 614 24.14 -19.08 9.92
C LYS A 614 23.19 -19.57 11.01
N GLY A 615 22.47 -20.66 10.77
CA GLY A 615 21.61 -21.31 11.76
C GLY A 615 22.38 -22.21 12.71
N ALA A 616 21.73 -22.57 13.84
CA ALA A 616 22.32 -23.38 14.90
C ALA A 616 22.84 -24.76 14.44
N ASN A 617 22.22 -25.35 13.40
CA ASN A 617 22.57 -26.68 12.89
C ASN A 617 23.56 -26.61 11.70
N GLY A 618 24.24 -25.48 11.49
CA GLY A 618 25.14 -25.27 10.36
C GLY A 618 24.43 -24.98 9.03
N THR A 619 23.11 -24.83 9.04
CA THR A 619 22.34 -24.36 7.88
C THR A 619 22.68 -22.90 7.58
N THR A 620 22.60 -22.50 6.32
CA THR A 620 22.79 -21.11 5.92
C THR A 620 21.67 -20.65 5.02
N ARG A 621 21.29 -19.37 5.13
CA ARG A 621 20.40 -18.73 4.17
C ARG A 621 20.80 -17.30 3.92
N ASN A 622 20.50 -16.84 2.70
CA ASN A 622 20.74 -15.45 2.33
C ASN A 622 19.54 -14.58 2.70
N ILE A 623 19.82 -13.32 3.02
CA ILE A 623 18.83 -12.28 3.23
C ILE A 623 19.30 -11.00 2.54
N VAL A 624 18.35 -10.20 2.05
CA VAL A 624 18.62 -8.86 1.54
C VAL A 624 17.84 -7.85 2.37
N TRP A 625 18.58 -6.97 3.02
CA TRP A 625 18.04 -5.81 3.71
C TRP A 625 18.02 -4.61 2.78
N LYS A 626 16.90 -3.89 2.77
CA LYS A 626 16.73 -2.66 1.99
C LYS A 626 16.49 -1.49 2.92
N ASN A 627 17.11 -0.36 2.62
CA ASN A 627 16.97 0.83 3.43
C ASN A 627 15.56 1.41 3.27
N THR A 628 14.91 1.64 4.39
CA THR A 628 13.60 2.29 4.44
C THR A 628 13.66 3.77 4.10
N ASN A 629 14.82 4.43 4.14
CA ASN A 629 14.95 5.84 3.76
C ASN A 629 15.04 6.02 2.24
N GLU A 630 13.90 6.33 1.63
CA GLU A 630 13.78 6.53 0.18
C GLU A 630 14.60 7.72 -0.36
N LEU A 631 14.95 8.70 0.49
CA LEU A 631 15.74 9.86 0.07
C LEU A 631 17.14 9.49 -0.41
N LEU A 632 17.70 8.35 0.02
CA LEU A 632 19.01 7.87 -0.44
C LEU A 632 19.06 7.59 -1.95
N GLY A 633 17.90 7.42 -2.58
CA GLY A 633 17.76 7.33 -4.03
C GLY A 633 17.88 8.67 -4.77
N ILE A 634 18.06 9.79 -4.06
CA ILE A 634 18.19 11.13 -4.63
C ILE A 634 19.60 11.64 -4.35
N GLU A 635 20.24 12.24 -5.36
CA GLU A 635 21.56 12.85 -5.21
C GLU A 635 21.54 13.97 -4.15
N GLY A 636 22.57 14.00 -3.30
CA GLY A 636 22.70 14.94 -2.18
C GLY A 636 22.26 14.40 -0.82
N TYR A 637 21.46 13.34 -0.75
CA TYR A 637 21.06 12.71 0.51
C TYR A 637 21.97 11.55 0.91
N PHE A 638 22.25 11.44 2.22
CA PHE A 638 23.18 10.45 2.75
C PHE A 638 22.79 9.84 4.12
N GLY A 639 21.58 10.10 4.61
CA GLY A 639 21.08 9.52 5.85
C GLY A 639 19.71 10.05 6.26
N ALA A 640 19.15 9.66 7.41
CA ALA A 640 19.70 8.67 8.33
C ALA A 640 18.69 7.57 8.67
N LYS A 641 17.53 7.90 9.28
CA LYS A 641 16.62 6.86 9.79
C LYS A 641 15.14 7.27 9.81
N THR A 642 14.30 6.38 9.30
CA THR A 642 12.83 6.44 9.40
C THR A 642 12.31 5.85 10.71
N GLY A 643 11.10 6.20 11.12
CA GLY A 643 10.34 5.51 12.18
C GLY A 643 8.84 5.66 12.01
N THR A 644 8.07 4.63 12.34
CA THR A 644 6.60 4.69 12.32
C THR A 644 6.02 3.90 13.47
N THR A 645 5.09 4.51 14.21
CA THR A 645 4.12 3.82 15.07
C THR A 645 2.82 4.60 15.00
N ASP A 646 1.70 4.00 15.43
CA ASP A 646 0.41 4.70 15.47
C ASP A 646 0.45 5.97 16.31
N ALA A 647 1.19 5.95 17.43
CA ALA A 647 1.35 7.10 18.31
C ALA A 647 2.29 8.18 17.72
N ALA A 648 3.40 7.77 17.11
CA ALA A 648 4.39 8.68 16.55
C ALA A 648 3.98 9.29 15.21
N GLY A 649 3.12 8.62 14.45
CA GLY A 649 2.95 8.89 13.02
C GLY A 649 4.24 8.59 12.25
N ALA A 650 4.43 9.25 11.10
CA ALA A 650 5.58 9.02 10.23
C ALA A 650 6.75 9.97 10.55
N CYS A 651 7.85 9.42 11.06
CA CYS A 651 9.05 10.16 11.45
C CYS A 651 10.23 9.90 10.51
N LEU A 652 11.12 10.90 10.34
CA LEU A 652 12.37 10.79 9.61
C LEU A 652 13.41 11.77 10.15
N VAL A 653 14.60 11.24 10.44
CA VAL A 653 15.84 12.03 10.58
C VAL A 653 16.61 11.88 9.28
N SER A 654 16.82 12.98 8.56
CA SER A 654 17.49 13.00 7.26
C SER A 654 18.69 13.94 7.24
N ALA A 655 19.68 13.61 6.41
CA ALA A 655 20.86 14.44 6.20
C ALA A 655 21.11 14.63 4.70
N SER A 656 21.44 15.85 4.31
CA SER A 656 21.76 16.20 2.93
C SER A 656 22.94 17.15 2.82
N ARG A 657 23.57 17.14 1.64
CA ARG A 657 24.71 17.97 1.26
C ARG A 657 24.39 18.72 -0.02
N ARG A 658 24.80 20.00 -0.09
CA ARG A 658 24.87 20.78 -1.32
C ARG A 658 26.19 21.55 -1.33
N GLY A 659 27.06 21.24 -2.30
CA GLY A 659 28.45 21.71 -2.28
C GLY A 659 29.17 21.22 -1.03
N GLU A 660 29.82 22.13 -0.31
CA GLU A 660 30.55 21.82 0.94
C GLU A 660 29.67 21.89 2.21
N LYS A 661 28.43 22.37 2.08
CA LYS A 661 27.52 22.54 3.22
C LYS A 661 26.69 21.28 3.44
N GLU A 662 26.51 20.92 4.71
CA GLU A 662 25.68 19.81 5.15
C GLU A 662 24.61 20.30 6.13
N GLN A 663 23.43 19.70 6.07
CA GLN A 663 22.36 19.98 7.02
C GLN A 663 21.61 18.72 7.41
N ILE A 664 21.09 18.72 8.63
CA ILE A 664 20.22 17.67 9.16
C ILE A 664 18.82 18.26 9.29
N VAL A 665 17.82 17.48 8.89
CA VAL A 665 16.41 17.77 9.09
C VAL A 665 15.79 16.64 9.88
N VAL A 666 15.01 16.99 10.89
CA VAL A 666 14.21 16.04 11.65
C VAL A 666 12.76 16.40 11.48
N VAL A 667 11.94 15.44 11.06
CA VAL A 667 10.47 15.54 10.99
C VAL A 667 9.87 14.44 11.83
N LEU A 668 9.00 14.79 12.79
CA LEU A 668 8.32 13.84 13.66
C LEU A 668 6.81 14.01 13.53
N GLY A 669 6.10 12.91 13.29
CA GLY A 669 4.64 12.89 13.16
C GLY A 669 4.09 13.51 11.88
N SER A 670 4.65 13.14 10.73
CA SER A 670 4.08 13.44 9.40
C SER A 670 2.77 12.70 9.19
N ALA A 671 1.86 13.28 8.39
CA ALA A 671 0.48 12.79 8.24
C ALA A 671 0.37 11.38 7.64
N ALA A 672 1.36 10.97 6.84
CA ALA A 672 1.43 9.66 6.22
C ALA A 672 2.90 9.23 6.00
N SER A 673 3.11 7.96 5.69
CA SER A 673 4.46 7.43 5.43
C SER A 673 5.16 8.14 4.28
N ALA A 674 4.47 8.40 3.16
CA ALA A 674 5.02 9.16 2.04
C ALA A 674 5.27 10.65 2.39
N ALA A 675 4.40 11.23 3.24
CA ALA A 675 4.48 12.63 3.63
C ALA A 675 5.80 12.97 4.34
N ARG A 676 6.39 12.05 5.12
CA ARG A 676 7.69 12.30 5.79
C ARG A 676 8.81 12.67 4.81
N TYR A 677 8.80 12.08 3.61
CA TYR A 677 9.82 12.33 2.60
C TYR A 677 9.57 13.67 1.92
N THR A 678 8.31 13.99 1.64
CA THR A 678 7.92 15.31 1.12
C THR A 678 8.26 16.42 2.11
N ASP A 679 7.93 16.23 3.40
CA ASP A 679 8.19 17.19 4.46
C ASP A 679 9.70 17.43 4.61
N SER A 680 10.48 16.35 4.70
CA SER A 680 11.93 16.41 4.77
C SER A 680 12.54 17.11 3.56
N ARG A 681 12.11 16.77 2.32
CA ARG A 681 12.58 17.42 1.10
C ARG A 681 12.26 18.91 1.09
N ASN A 682 11.05 19.31 1.45
CA ASN A 682 10.64 20.71 1.49
C ASN A 682 11.46 21.52 2.51
N LEU A 683 11.68 20.97 3.72
CA LEU A 683 12.53 21.62 4.72
C LEU A 683 13.98 21.70 4.28
N HIS A 684 14.52 20.65 3.67
CA HIS A 684 15.87 20.69 3.13
C HIS A 684 16.03 21.77 2.07
N ARG A 685 15.10 21.88 1.11
CA ARG A 685 15.08 22.94 0.10
C ARG A 685 15.04 24.33 0.73
N TRP A 686 14.16 24.51 1.72
CA TRP A 686 14.01 25.78 2.43
C TRP A 686 15.26 26.18 3.23
N GLY A 687 15.89 25.22 3.90
CA GLY A 687 17.17 25.42 4.59
C GLY A 687 18.30 25.82 3.65
N TRP A 688 18.27 25.36 2.39
CA TRP A 688 19.23 25.76 1.36
C TRP A 688 18.93 27.12 0.72
N SER A 689 17.67 27.51 0.60
CA SER A 689 17.26 28.77 -0.04
C SER A 689 17.31 29.97 0.90
N SER A 690 17.10 29.77 2.20
CA SER A 690 17.03 30.85 3.22
C SER A 690 18.39 31.43 3.62
N GLY A 691 19.50 30.93 3.03
CA GLY A 691 20.85 31.48 3.21
C GLY A 691 21.29 32.46 2.11
N LYS A 692 20.33 33.02 1.36
CA LYS A 692 20.55 34.09 0.37
C LYS A 692 20.20 35.45 0.95
#